data_AF-A0A432FCL2-F1
#
_entry.id   AF-A0A432FCL2-F1
#
_cell.length_a   1.000
_cell.length_b   1.000
_cell.length_c   1.000
_cell.angle_alpha   90.00
_cell.angle_beta   90.00
_cell.angle_gamma   90.00
#
_symmetry.space_group_name_H-M   'P 1'
#
loop_
_entity.id
_entity.type
_entity.pdbx_description
1 polymer ?
#
loop_
_entity_poly.entity_id
_entity_poly.type
_entity_poly.pdbx_seq_one_letter_code
_entity_poly.pdbx_strand_id
1 'polypeptide(L)'
;MPNMRKLDRLIARYEEFHQDETNRLVHFICVPLIALSLVGLLWCIKIPTTLGDELSFTLNAGAVFIGLASVYYLFLSLGSLLGMLFFGLAASVLCISVEASPLSLLGTSLTVFVLAWAGQFIGHGIEGKKPAFTEDLQFLLVSPAWLLDALYKKPAVAVLTALLVGSGTFGLADRLFAMKPKFDFSNALGQAQNYDVQIVRDEWGIPHILGKTDADTAHGLAYAHAEDDFATIQDVLLAVRGKLASVEGLAMAPNDYYVHLIRVWDGLDEKYATLDPKFRAICQAYCDGLNLYASRHPEKLKRNIWPAKPQDLVAGSIHKLPMMFGMHRDLARLMADTGKSTSTASVLNPDQLPIGSNFIAVGPSRSGDQATRVCINSHQPWTGPVAWYEAHLISEEGQNLYGGLFPGSPVIFLGHNENIAWGHTVNEPDLVDVFKLELNPANPNQYKVDGEWLDLERSLAPLEIRLWGNFRWTVNREVLYSIYGPAMRVDDQVFAIRYAGIGEFRQIEQWYRMGRAQNLDEFKDAMRIHALAMFNTGYGDRDGNIFYVYNALLPERADGHDWSGTVPGNTRDTLWTEYRPFDELPIVENPKSGFIQNCNSDPFQTTTGEDNPDETAFSENYSIEKWMTNRARRAVELYGGDDSINHDEFFRYKYDKTYSEKSELRRQVANFLDAQPESNGLKKELELLRQWNGEMAKDNRSAALVLLTFRPRSNSSKRKTEHERTLEQLQKASEDLRKHFGRIDVEWSKVNRLVRGDKNLPLGGGPDTLRAIYGRPQEDGTLAGVAGDCFFQFVEWDKDGKLQAWAINQFGSSPGNPDSPHYSDQASMFAEETLRKVPFTREEVLAKAKHTYRPVER
;
A
#
# COMPACT_ATOMS: atom_id res chain seq x y z
N MET A 1 -50.25 -42.61 31.05
CA MET A 1 -49.54 -42.47 29.76
C MET A 1 -48.04 -42.74 29.95
N PRO A 2 -47.55 -44.01 30.03
CA PRO A 2 -46.18 -44.29 30.47
C PRO A 2 -45.09 -44.15 29.38
N ASN A 3 -45.45 -44.08 28.09
CA ASN A 3 -44.48 -44.13 26.98
C ASN A 3 -44.26 -42.80 26.22
N MET A 4 -44.75 -41.67 26.74
CA MET A 4 -44.49 -40.37 26.09
C MET A 4 -43.09 -39.86 26.40
N ARG A 5 -42.36 -39.40 25.37
CA ARG A 5 -41.04 -38.78 25.54
C ARG A 5 -41.17 -37.53 26.42
N LYS A 6 -40.09 -37.15 27.10
CA LYS A 6 -40.07 -36.00 28.02
C LYS A 6 -40.55 -34.71 27.33
N LEU A 7 -40.08 -34.48 26.11
CA LEU A 7 -40.48 -33.34 25.27
C LEU A 7 -42.00 -33.32 24.99
N ASP A 8 -42.58 -34.46 24.60
CA ASP A 8 -44.00 -34.57 24.27
C ASP A 8 -44.90 -34.24 25.48
N ARG A 9 -44.49 -34.61 26.71
CA ARG A 9 -45.20 -34.28 27.95
C ARG A 9 -45.14 -32.79 28.29
N LEU A 10 -43.96 -32.18 28.14
CA LEU A 10 -43.75 -30.76 28.41
C LEU A 10 -44.53 -29.88 27.43
N ILE A 11 -44.55 -30.26 26.14
CA ILE A 11 -45.33 -29.57 25.11
C ILE A 11 -46.83 -29.67 25.39
N ALA A 12 -47.34 -30.87 25.70
CA ALA A 12 -48.77 -31.05 25.98
C ALA A 12 -49.23 -30.19 27.16
N ARG A 13 -48.44 -30.11 28.23
CA ARG A 13 -48.73 -29.26 29.39
C ARG A 13 -48.63 -27.77 29.04
N TYR A 14 -47.64 -27.36 28.25
CA TYR A 14 -47.51 -25.97 27.81
C TYR A 14 -48.68 -25.53 26.91
N GLU A 15 -49.18 -26.43 26.07
CA GLU A 15 -50.28 -26.17 25.14
C GLU A 15 -51.61 -25.87 25.87
N GLU A 16 -51.83 -26.41 27.09
CA GLU A 16 -53.02 -26.10 27.92
C GLU A 16 -53.17 -24.60 28.23
N PHE A 17 -52.07 -23.84 28.23
CA PHE A 17 -52.04 -22.39 28.48
C PHE A 17 -52.28 -21.54 27.23
N HIS A 18 -52.36 -22.16 26.04
CA HIS A 18 -52.40 -21.47 24.76
C HIS A 18 -53.45 -22.14 23.85
N GLN A 19 -54.71 -21.79 24.02
CA GLN A 19 -55.83 -22.33 23.23
C GLN A 19 -56.35 -21.29 22.22
N ASP A 20 -56.19 -20.00 22.49
CA ASP A 20 -56.59 -18.92 21.58
C ASP A 20 -55.60 -18.76 20.42
N GLU A 21 -56.11 -18.63 19.18
CA GLU A 21 -55.28 -18.51 17.98
C GLU A 21 -54.47 -17.21 17.95
N THR A 22 -55.02 -16.12 18.48
CA THR A 22 -54.33 -14.82 18.56
C THR A 22 -53.19 -14.91 19.57
N ASN A 23 -53.45 -15.47 20.74
CA ASN A 23 -52.41 -15.70 21.76
C ASN A 23 -51.30 -16.61 21.24
N ARG A 24 -51.64 -17.68 20.51
CA ARG A 24 -50.67 -18.53 19.82
C ARG A 24 -49.81 -17.73 18.84
N LEU A 25 -50.42 -16.92 17.97
CA LEU A 25 -49.68 -16.09 17.01
C LEU A 25 -48.74 -15.09 17.70
N VAL A 26 -49.20 -14.45 18.78
CA VAL A 26 -48.37 -13.56 19.62
C VAL A 26 -47.15 -14.31 20.17
N HIS A 27 -47.29 -15.56 20.60
CA HIS A 27 -46.17 -16.38 21.05
C HIS A 27 -45.18 -16.72 19.94
N PHE A 28 -45.65 -17.04 18.72
CA PHE A 28 -44.79 -17.29 17.56
C PHE A 28 -43.92 -16.09 17.17
N ILE A 29 -44.32 -14.86 17.55
CA ILE A 29 -43.55 -13.64 17.29
C ILE A 29 -42.70 -13.24 18.50
N CYS A 30 -43.31 -13.14 19.69
CA CYS A 30 -42.65 -12.56 20.85
C CYS A 30 -41.64 -13.50 21.51
N VAL A 31 -41.86 -14.81 21.54
CA VAL A 31 -40.92 -15.75 22.20
C VAL A 31 -39.54 -15.75 21.50
N PRO A 32 -39.44 -15.84 20.16
CA PRO A 32 -38.15 -15.69 19.48
C PRO A 32 -37.49 -14.33 19.72
N LEU A 33 -38.26 -13.23 19.75
CA LEU A 33 -37.73 -11.89 20.02
C LEU A 33 -37.23 -11.73 21.46
N ILE A 34 -37.92 -12.30 22.45
CA ILE A 34 -37.47 -12.34 23.85
C ILE A 34 -36.18 -13.14 23.96
N ALA A 35 -36.12 -14.33 23.36
CA ALA A 35 -34.91 -15.15 23.37
C ALA A 35 -33.74 -14.41 22.71
N LEU A 36 -33.96 -13.75 21.57
CA LEU A 36 -32.94 -13.02 20.81
C LEU A 36 -32.42 -11.82 21.61
N SER A 37 -33.33 -11.02 22.16
CA SER A 37 -32.99 -9.84 22.95
C SER A 37 -32.34 -10.21 24.27
N LEU A 38 -32.76 -11.31 24.92
CA LEU A 38 -32.08 -11.83 26.11
C LEU A 38 -30.64 -12.25 25.79
N VAL A 39 -30.41 -12.95 24.67
CA VAL A 39 -29.05 -13.26 24.20
C VAL A 39 -28.25 -11.97 24.04
N GLY A 40 -28.81 -10.93 23.39
CA GLY A 40 -28.11 -9.64 23.21
C GLY A 40 -27.82 -8.88 24.50
N LEU A 41 -28.72 -8.90 25.49
CA LEU A 41 -28.48 -8.34 26.82
C LEU A 41 -27.33 -9.07 27.54
N LEU A 42 -27.33 -10.40 27.48
CA LEU A 42 -26.25 -11.22 28.06
C LEU A 42 -24.94 -11.09 27.26
N TRP A 43 -25.02 -10.84 25.96
CA TRP A 43 -23.86 -10.64 25.08
C TRP A 43 -23.02 -9.42 25.44
N CYS A 44 -23.66 -8.41 26.05
CA CYS A 44 -22.99 -7.22 26.57
C CYS A 44 -22.11 -7.52 27.80
N ILE A 45 -22.29 -8.67 28.46
CA ILE A 45 -21.50 -9.08 29.62
C ILE A 45 -20.31 -9.91 29.15
N LYS A 46 -19.15 -9.28 29.03
CA LYS A 46 -17.89 -9.96 28.65
C LYS A 46 -17.33 -10.70 29.87
N ILE A 47 -16.89 -11.96 29.68
CA ILE A 47 -16.34 -12.79 30.76
C ILE A 47 -14.81 -12.76 30.66
N PRO A 48 -14.09 -12.24 31.66
CA PRO A 48 -12.63 -12.29 31.69
C PRO A 48 -12.15 -13.74 31.88
N THR A 49 -11.21 -14.20 31.05
CA THR A 49 -10.60 -15.53 31.16
C THR A 49 -9.19 -15.42 31.74
N THR A 50 -8.83 -16.33 32.65
CA THR A 50 -7.49 -16.42 33.27
C THR A 50 -6.51 -17.30 32.50
N LEU A 51 -6.99 -18.04 31.50
CA LEU A 51 -6.17 -18.44 30.37
C LEU A 51 -5.87 -17.12 29.66
N GLY A 52 -4.60 -16.70 29.63
CA GLY A 52 -4.18 -15.36 29.18
C GLY A 52 -4.85 -14.91 27.89
N ASP A 53 -4.75 -13.62 27.56
CA ASP A 53 -5.38 -13.00 26.38
C ASP A 53 -5.25 -13.83 25.08
N GLU A 54 -4.26 -14.73 25.02
CA GLU A 54 -4.00 -15.80 24.06
C GLU A 54 -5.14 -16.78 23.72
N LEU A 55 -6.21 -16.90 24.52
CA LEU A 55 -7.35 -17.81 24.20
C LEU A 55 -8.72 -17.17 24.40
N SER A 56 -8.80 -15.84 24.28
CA SER A 56 -10.10 -15.17 24.23
C SER A 56 -10.82 -15.49 22.90
N PHE A 57 -11.48 -16.65 22.83
CA PHE A 57 -12.84 -16.59 22.31
C PHE A 57 -13.51 -15.48 23.09
N THR A 58 -14.22 -14.55 22.43
CA THR A 58 -15.00 -13.51 23.10
C THR A 58 -16.14 -14.16 23.90
N LEU A 59 -15.78 -14.89 24.96
CA LEU A 59 -16.68 -15.61 25.84
C LEU A 59 -17.47 -14.53 26.55
N ASN A 60 -18.72 -14.42 26.15
CA ASN A 60 -19.68 -13.52 26.74
C ASN A 60 -20.79 -14.37 27.34
N ALA A 61 -21.53 -13.80 28.30
CA ALA A 61 -22.59 -14.54 28.96
C ALA A 61 -23.68 -15.02 27.98
N GLY A 62 -23.87 -14.34 26.84
CA GLY A 62 -24.77 -14.76 25.76
C GLY A 62 -24.32 -16.06 25.07
N ALA A 63 -23.05 -16.17 24.69
CA ALA A 63 -22.49 -17.38 24.09
C ALA A 63 -22.53 -18.57 25.07
N VAL A 64 -22.23 -18.33 26.35
CA VAL A 64 -22.36 -19.35 27.42
C VAL A 64 -23.81 -19.77 27.57
N PHE A 65 -24.76 -18.82 27.57
CA PHE A 65 -26.18 -19.10 27.64
C PHE A 65 -26.68 -19.95 26.47
N ILE A 66 -26.26 -19.65 25.24
CA ILE A 66 -26.56 -20.48 24.06
C ILE A 66 -26.03 -21.91 24.27
N GLY A 67 -24.78 -22.06 24.72
CA GLY A 67 -24.17 -23.37 25.00
C GLY A 67 -24.96 -24.18 26.05
N LEU A 68 -25.30 -23.57 27.18
CA LEU A 68 -26.09 -24.20 28.24
C LEU A 68 -27.51 -24.56 27.77
N ALA A 69 -28.15 -23.67 27.01
CA ALA A 69 -29.45 -23.94 26.40
C ALA A 69 -29.37 -25.13 25.43
N SER A 70 -28.37 -25.17 24.56
CA SER A 70 -28.14 -26.29 23.64
C SER A 70 -27.99 -27.63 24.38
N VAL A 71 -27.28 -27.67 25.51
CA VAL A 71 -27.19 -28.87 26.36
C VAL A 71 -28.57 -29.28 26.88
N TYR A 72 -29.37 -28.33 27.38
CA TYR A 72 -30.75 -28.61 27.81
C TYR A 72 -31.60 -29.18 26.68
N TYR A 73 -31.56 -28.60 25.48
CA TYR A 73 -32.32 -29.06 24.32
C TYR A 73 -31.84 -30.40 23.76
N LEU A 74 -30.55 -30.74 23.88
CA LEU A 74 -30.02 -32.06 23.56
C LEU A 74 -30.70 -33.15 24.41
N PHE A 75 -30.93 -32.89 25.70
CA PHE A 75 -31.67 -33.80 26.58
C PHE A 75 -33.17 -33.90 26.28
N LEU A 76 -33.72 -32.99 25.45
CA LEU A 76 -35.10 -33.07 24.99
C LEU A 76 -35.22 -33.86 23.69
N SER A 77 -34.49 -33.48 22.64
CA SER A 77 -34.37 -34.21 21.37
C SER A 77 -33.26 -33.64 20.47
N LEU A 78 -32.76 -34.45 19.53
CA LEU A 78 -31.81 -33.98 18.50
C LEU A 78 -32.38 -32.84 17.64
N GLY A 79 -33.66 -32.91 17.28
CA GLY A 79 -34.32 -31.85 16.49
C GLY A 79 -34.41 -30.52 17.25
N SER A 80 -34.65 -30.57 18.56
CA SER A 80 -34.64 -29.37 19.41
C SER A 80 -33.25 -28.78 19.54
N LEU A 81 -32.20 -29.61 19.65
CA LEU A 81 -30.80 -29.15 19.61
C LEU A 81 -30.49 -28.43 18.29
N LEU A 82 -30.80 -29.04 17.14
CA LEU A 82 -30.51 -28.44 15.83
C LEU A 82 -31.22 -27.10 15.65
N GLY A 83 -32.48 -27.00 16.09
CA GLY A 83 -33.23 -25.74 16.07
C GLY A 83 -32.60 -24.68 16.98
N MET A 84 -32.16 -25.05 18.18
CA MET A 84 -31.48 -24.14 19.10
C MET A 84 -30.11 -23.69 18.58
N LEU A 85 -29.33 -24.56 17.95
CA LEU A 85 -28.05 -24.21 17.33
C LEU A 85 -28.24 -23.23 16.16
N PHE A 86 -29.24 -23.48 15.31
CA PHE A 86 -29.58 -22.56 14.23
C PHE A 86 -30.00 -21.18 14.76
N PHE A 87 -30.87 -21.15 15.77
CA PHE A 87 -31.27 -19.90 16.42
C PHE A 87 -30.08 -19.20 17.09
N GLY A 88 -29.24 -19.93 17.82
CA GLY A 88 -28.05 -19.41 18.48
C GLY A 88 -27.07 -18.78 17.49
N LEU A 89 -26.87 -19.41 16.32
CA LEU A 89 -26.07 -18.86 15.23
C LEU A 89 -26.68 -17.55 14.70
N ALA A 90 -27.99 -17.54 14.39
CA ALA A 90 -28.67 -16.35 13.90
C ALA A 90 -28.62 -15.19 14.92
N ALA A 91 -28.84 -15.49 16.20
CA ALA A 91 -28.76 -14.52 17.29
C ALA A 91 -27.35 -13.96 17.46
N SER A 92 -26.33 -14.82 17.37
CA SER A 92 -24.92 -14.40 17.43
C SER A 92 -24.57 -13.47 16.26
N VAL A 93 -24.98 -13.82 15.04
CA VAL A 93 -24.78 -12.97 13.85
C VAL A 93 -25.42 -11.60 14.05
N LEU A 94 -26.65 -11.51 14.57
CA LEU A 94 -27.31 -10.23 14.81
C LEU A 94 -26.63 -9.42 15.93
N CYS A 95 -26.21 -10.05 17.02
CA CYS A 95 -25.50 -9.34 18.10
C CYS A 95 -24.20 -8.72 17.58
N ILE A 96 -23.41 -9.51 16.84
CA ILE A 96 -22.17 -9.04 16.19
C ILE A 96 -22.48 -7.92 15.19
N SER A 97 -23.54 -8.06 14.40
CA SER A 97 -23.93 -7.04 13.41
C SER A 97 -24.35 -5.72 14.06
N VAL A 98 -25.04 -5.78 15.20
CA VAL A 98 -25.44 -4.58 15.96
C VAL A 98 -24.23 -3.94 16.65
N GLU A 99 -23.32 -4.72 17.25
CA GLU A 99 -22.04 -4.21 17.79
C GLU A 99 -21.20 -3.54 16.70
N ALA A 100 -21.29 -4.03 15.47
CA ALA A 100 -20.66 -3.43 14.31
C ALA A 100 -21.51 -2.31 13.66
N SER A 101 -22.63 -1.89 14.24
CA SER A 101 -23.42 -0.76 13.74
C SER A 101 -23.29 0.44 14.70
N PRO A 102 -23.77 1.64 14.31
CA PRO A 102 -23.88 2.78 15.25
C PRO A 102 -24.91 2.59 16.37
N LEU A 103 -25.64 1.47 16.39
CA LEU A 103 -26.70 1.21 17.37
C LEU A 103 -26.11 0.61 18.65
N SER A 104 -26.67 0.99 19.80
CA SER A 104 -26.32 0.37 21.07
C SER A 104 -26.93 -1.03 21.14
N LEU A 105 -26.10 -2.09 21.22
CA LEU A 105 -26.60 -3.45 21.42
C LEU A 105 -27.47 -3.53 22.67
N LEU A 106 -27.00 -2.98 23.78
CA LEU A 106 -27.76 -2.91 25.04
C LEU A 106 -29.11 -2.21 24.84
N GLY A 107 -29.11 -1.02 24.22
CA GLY A 107 -30.33 -0.24 23.97
C GLY A 107 -31.31 -0.97 23.06
N THR A 108 -30.84 -1.49 21.92
CA THR A 108 -31.66 -2.23 20.96
C THR A 108 -32.24 -3.49 21.57
N SER A 109 -31.42 -4.30 22.27
CA SER A 109 -31.87 -5.50 22.94
C SER A 109 -32.87 -5.19 24.06
N LEU A 110 -32.63 -4.17 24.88
CA LEU A 110 -33.56 -3.77 25.94
C LEU A 110 -34.91 -3.32 25.38
N THR A 111 -34.93 -2.52 24.32
CA THR A 111 -36.16 -2.08 23.67
C THR A 111 -36.96 -3.26 23.11
N VAL A 112 -36.31 -4.17 22.38
CA VAL A 112 -36.97 -5.37 21.83
C VAL A 112 -37.49 -6.26 22.96
N PHE A 113 -36.71 -6.44 24.03
CA PHE A 113 -37.10 -7.26 25.18
C PHE A 113 -38.37 -6.72 25.85
N VAL A 114 -38.42 -5.42 26.14
CA VAL A 114 -39.58 -4.78 26.78
C VAL A 114 -40.82 -4.84 25.90
N LEU A 115 -40.70 -4.53 24.60
CA LEU A 115 -41.82 -4.55 23.67
C LEU A 115 -42.36 -5.98 23.46
N ALA A 116 -41.48 -6.97 23.34
CA ALA A 116 -41.90 -8.36 23.16
C ALA A 116 -42.59 -8.93 24.40
N TRP A 117 -42.11 -8.58 25.61
CA TRP A 117 -42.80 -8.94 26.86
C TRP A 117 -44.15 -8.24 27.02
N ALA A 118 -44.27 -6.97 26.65
CA ALA A 118 -45.56 -6.28 26.63
C ALA A 118 -46.56 -7.02 25.70
N GLY A 119 -46.10 -7.44 24.51
CA GLY A 119 -46.88 -8.28 23.60
C GLY A 119 -47.32 -9.60 24.24
N GLN A 120 -46.42 -10.32 24.92
CA GLN A 120 -46.76 -11.57 25.63
C GLN A 120 -47.86 -11.37 26.68
N PHE A 121 -47.79 -10.30 27.48
CA PHE A 121 -48.82 -10.02 28.47
C PHE A 121 -50.17 -9.65 27.84
N ILE A 122 -50.17 -8.95 26.71
CA ILE A 122 -51.40 -8.69 25.95
C ILE A 122 -52.00 -9.99 25.43
N GLY A 123 -51.18 -10.89 24.83
CA GLY A 123 -51.63 -12.19 24.36
C GLY A 123 -52.27 -13.05 25.46
N HIS A 124 -51.63 -13.11 26.63
CA HIS A 124 -52.20 -13.79 27.80
C HIS A 124 -53.44 -13.10 28.37
N GLY A 125 -53.52 -11.77 28.28
CA GLY A 125 -54.73 -11.00 28.59
C GLY A 125 -55.92 -11.41 27.73
N ILE A 126 -55.68 -11.70 26.44
CA ILE A 126 -56.70 -12.19 25.49
C ILE A 126 -57.10 -13.65 25.81
N GLU A 127 -56.12 -14.51 26.11
CA GLU A 127 -56.37 -15.92 26.52
C GLU A 127 -57.12 -16.02 27.86
N GLY A 128 -57.01 -15.01 28.72
CA GLY A 128 -57.59 -15.01 30.07
C GLY A 128 -56.87 -15.92 31.06
N LYS A 129 -55.67 -16.42 30.70
CA LYS A 129 -54.82 -17.28 31.54
C LYS A 129 -53.51 -16.59 31.86
N LYS A 130 -53.02 -16.80 33.09
CA LYS A 130 -51.68 -16.34 33.48
C LYS A 130 -50.61 -17.08 32.67
N PRO A 131 -49.46 -16.45 32.41
CA PRO A 131 -48.35 -17.11 31.73
C PRO A 131 -47.88 -18.38 32.45
N ALA A 132 -47.57 -19.44 31.71
CA ALA A 132 -47.19 -20.73 32.28
C ALA A 132 -45.95 -20.67 33.19
N PHE A 133 -45.02 -19.73 32.96
CA PHE A 133 -43.84 -19.56 33.80
C PHE A 133 -44.14 -19.07 35.23
N THR A 134 -45.36 -18.57 35.47
CA THR A 134 -45.82 -18.24 36.82
C THR A 134 -46.11 -19.47 37.67
N GLU A 135 -46.35 -20.62 37.05
CA GLU A 135 -46.44 -21.93 37.73
C GLU A 135 -45.06 -22.59 37.83
N ASP A 136 -44.27 -22.54 36.76
CA ASP A 136 -42.94 -23.15 36.73
C ASP A 136 -42.02 -22.44 35.73
N LEU A 137 -40.90 -21.92 36.24
CA LEU A 137 -39.88 -21.22 35.45
C LEU A 137 -39.33 -22.06 34.30
N GLN A 138 -39.38 -23.40 34.37
CA GLN A 138 -38.93 -24.27 33.27
C GLN A 138 -39.67 -23.98 31.96
N PHE A 139 -40.90 -23.44 32.02
CA PHE A 139 -41.69 -23.15 30.82
C PHE A 139 -41.11 -22.03 29.96
N LEU A 140 -40.20 -21.20 30.49
CA LEU A 140 -39.42 -20.25 29.68
C LEU A 140 -38.47 -20.96 28.70
N LEU A 141 -37.98 -22.16 29.04
CA LEU A 141 -37.14 -23.00 28.17
C LEU A 141 -37.97 -24.00 27.34
N VAL A 142 -39.22 -24.27 27.74
CA VAL A 142 -40.13 -25.12 26.97
C VAL A 142 -40.77 -24.34 25.82
N SER A 143 -41.02 -23.04 25.98
CA SER A 143 -41.71 -22.23 24.96
C SER A 143 -41.02 -22.21 23.58
N PRO A 144 -39.67 -22.15 23.44
CA PRO A 144 -39.04 -22.28 22.12
C PRO A 144 -39.11 -23.71 21.57
N ALA A 145 -39.09 -24.72 22.46
CA ALA A 145 -39.25 -26.13 22.06
C ALA A 145 -40.65 -26.38 21.47
N TRP A 146 -41.67 -25.77 22.06
CA TRP A 146 -43.06 -25.83 21.60
C TRP A 146 -43.23 -25.23 20.20
N LEU A 147 -42.58 -24.09 19.92
CA LEU A 147 -42.56 -23.49 18.59
C LEU A 147 -41.87 -24.38 17.56
N LEU A 148 -40.72 -24.96 17.91
CA LEU A 148 -39.99 -25.89 17.03
C LEU A 148 -40.81 -27.14 16.71
N ASP A 149 -41.49 -27.73 17.70
CA ASP A 149 -42.37 -28.88 17.49
C ASP A 149 -43.53 -28.55 16.54
N ALA A 150 -44.16 -27.38 16.74
CA ALA A 150 -45.23 -26.91 15.87
C ALA A 150 -44.77 -26.69 14.41
N LEU A 151 -43.53 -26.21 14.22
CA LEU A 151 -42.92 -26.09 12.88
C LEU A 151 -42.58 -27.46 12.27
N TYR A 152 -41.96 -28.36 13.04
CA TYR A 152 -41.52 -29.67 12.56
C TYR A 152 -42.67 -30.59 12.17
N LYS A 153 -43.88 -30.39 12.72
CA LYS A 153 -45.11 -31.04 12.25
C LYS A 153 -45.45 -30.72 10.78
N LYS A 154 -44.84 -29.68 10.20
CA LYS A 154 -45.00 -29.25 8.80
C LYS A 154 -43.61 -29.07 8.15
N PRO A 155 -42.92 -30.13 7.68
CA PRO A 155 -41.51 -30.06 7.30
C PRO A 155 -41.21 -29.07 6.17
N ALA A 156 -42.11 -28.92 5.18
CA ALA A 156 -41.97 -27.91 4.14
C ALA A 156 -42.01 -26.47 4.71
N VAL A 157 -42.88 -26.23 5.70
CA VAL A 157 -42.96 -24.95 6.41
C VAL A 157 -41.72 -24.75 7.26
N ALA A 158 -41.23 -25.77 7.97
CA ALA A 158 -40.01 -25.67 8.76
C ALA A 158 -38.78 -25.29 7.92
N VAL A 159 -38.60 -25.93 6.75
CA VAL A 159 -37.50 -25.60 5.82
C VAL A 159 -37.67 -24.18 5.28
N LEU A 160 -38.87 -23.80 4.85
CA LEU A 160 -39.14 -22.45 4.36
C LEU A 160 -38.90 -21.39 5.45
N THR A 161 -39.34 -21.63 6.69
CA THR A 161 -39.10 -20.76 7.84
C THR A 161 -37.61 -20.65 8.13
N ALA A 162 -36.84 -21.76 8.11
CA ALA A 162 -35.39 -21.71 8.31
C ALA A 162 -34.70 -20.90 7.20
N LEU A 163 -35.11 -21.06 5.94
CA LEU A 163 -34.59 -20.26 4.82
C LEU A 163 -34.95 -18.77 4.94
N LEU A 164 -36.19 -18.45 5.33
CA LEU A 164 -36.65 -17.06 5.54
C LEU A 164 -35.96 -16.40 6.73
N VAL A 165 -35.80 -17.12 7.86
CA VAL A 165 -35.08 -16.61 9.03
C VAL A 165 -33.59 -16.46 8.71
N GLY A 166 -32.98 -17.42 8.02
CA GLY A 166 -31.60 -17.32 7.56
C GLY A 166 -31.40 -16.11 6.65
N SER A 167 -32.15 -16.04 5.54
CA SER A 167 -32.06 -14.93 4.58
C SER A 167 -32.42 -13.58 5.19
N GLY A 168 -33.45 -13.51 6.04
CA GLY A 168 -33.84 -12.29 6.77
C GLY A 168 -32.78 -11.85 7.78
N THR A 169 -32.17 -12.80 8.51
CA THR A 169 -31.04 -12.53 9.42
C THR A 169 -29.84 -12.00 8.65
N PHE A 170 -29.47 -12.64 7.54
CA PHE A 170 -28.37 -12.19 6.69
C PHE A 170 -28.65 -10.82 6.07
N GLY A 171 -29.88 -10.57 5.59
CA GLY A 171 -30.28 -9.28 5.02
C GLY A 171 -30.30 -8.16 6.05
N LEU A 172 -30.73 -8.43 7.28
CA LEU A 172 -30.69 -7.46 8.38
C LEU A 172 -29.24 -7.21 8.84
N ALA A 173 -28.44 -8.26 8.98
CA ALA A 173 -27.01 -8.17 9.28
C ALA A 173 -26.30 -7.30 8.24
N ASP A 174 -26.48 -7.58 6.95
CA ASP A 174 -25.90 -6.79 5.86
C ASP A 174 -26.28 -5.30 5.95
N ARG A 175 -27.56 -5.00 6.22
CA ARG A 175 -28.02 -3.61 6.44
C ARG A 175 -27.40 -2.95 7.67
N LEU A 176 -27.26 -3.67 8.78
CA LEU A 176 -26.64 -3.15 10.00
C LEU A 176 -25.15 -2.88 9.80
N PHE A 177 -24.44 -3.77 9.11
CA PHE A 177 -23.04 -3.56 8.75
C PHE A 177 -22.85 -2.43 7.72
N ALA A 178 -23.84 -2.21 6.84
CA ALA A 178 -23.87 -1.10 5.89
C ALA A 178 -24.05 0.27 6.57
N MET A 179 -24.55 0.32 7.81
CA MET A 179 -24.63 1.58 8.56
C MET A 179 -23.21 2.09 8.87
N LYS A 180 -22.83 3.21 8.26
CA LYS A 180 -21.53 3.84 8.53
C LYS A 180 -21.48 4.35 9.98
N PRO A 181 -20.36 4.16 10.71
CA PRO A 181 -20.13 4.81 12.00
C PRO A 181 -20.36 6.31 11.89
N LYS A 182 -20.93 6.94 12.93
CA LYS A 182 -20.88 8.40 13.03
C LYS A 182 -19.44 8.80 13.33
N PHE A 183 -18.84 9.57 12.43
CA PHE A 183 -17.51 10.14 12.62
C PHE A 183 -17.63 11.48 13.32
N ASP A 184 -16.81 11.70 14.35
CA ASP A 184 -16.71 12.98 15.04
C ASP A 184 -15.54 13.79 14.46
N PHE A 185 -15.89 14.82 13.70
CA PHE A 185 -14.94 15.79 13.13
C PHE A 185 -14.93 17.13 13.88
N SER A 186 -15.60 17.22 15.04
CA SER A 186 -15.77 18.50 15.76
C SER A 186 -14.44 19.21 16.03
N ASN A 187 -13.42 18.46 16.47
CA ASN A 187 -12.09 19.02 16.72
C ASN A 187 -11.43 19.52 15.42
N ALA A 188 -11.43 18.71 14.35
CA ALA A 188 -10.86 19.10 13.07
C ALA A 188 -11.56 20.33 12.47
N LEU A 189 -12.90 20.39 12.55
CA LEU A 189 -13.67 21.56 12.12
C LEU A 189 -13.37 22.80 12.96
N GLY A 190 -13.13 22.63 14.26
CA GLY A 190 -12.68 23.69 15.15
C GLY A 190 -11.28 24.20 14.80
N GLN A 191 -10.34 23.30 14.47
CA GLN A 191 -8.97 23.65 14.08
C GLN A 191 -8.89 24.24 12.68
N ALA A 192 -9.75 23.82 11.75
CA ALA A 192 -9.72 24.26 10.36
C ALA A 192 -9.74 25.79 10.20
N GLN A 193 -10.44 26.50 11.11
CA GLN A 193 -10.55 27.96 11.11
C GLN A 193 -9.25 28.69 11.51
N ASN A 194 -8.29 27.98 12.09
CA ASN A 194 -7.01 28.54 12.51
C ASN A 194 -5.98 28.58 11.38
N TYR A 195 -6.21 27.87 10.27
CA TYR A 195 -5.28 27.83 9.14
C TYR A 195 -5.60 28.95 8.14
N ASP A 196 -4.60 29.78 7.81
CA ASP A 196 -4.72 30.82 6.78
C ASP A 196 -4.04 30.35 5.51
N VAL A 197 -4.81 29.64 4.69
CA VAL A 197 -4.33 29.03 3.46
C VAL A 197 -5.23 29.32 2.27
N GLN A 198 -4.60 29.67 1.16
CA GLN A 198 -5.21 29.84 -0.15
C GLN A 198 -4.67 28.78 -1.10
N ILE A 199 -5.58 28.06 -1.76
CA ILE A 199 -5.25 27.12 -2.82
C ILE A 199 -5.47 27.81 -4.15
N VAL A 200 -4.40 27.91 -4.95
CA VAL A 200 -4.43 28.39 -6.32
C VAL A 200 -4.26 27.19 -7.24
N ARG A 201 -5.19 26.98 -8.17
CA ARG A 201 -5.08 25.94 -9.22
C ARG A 201 -4.69 26.63 -10.52
N ASP A 202 -3.64 26.13 -11.16
CA ASP A 202 -3.23 26.60 -12.49
C ASP A 202 -4.09 25.99 -13.61
N GLU A 203 -3.70 26.19 -14.87
CA GLU A 203 -4.42 25.66 -16.04
C GLU A 203 -4.41 24.14 -16.18
N TRP A 204 -3.51 23.46 -15.47
CA TRP A 204 -3.35 22.02 -15.42
C TRP A 204 -3.93 21.41 -14.14
N GLY A 205 -4.62 22.25 -13.35
CA GLY A 205 -5.22 21.85 -12.07
C GLY A 205 -4.19 21.54 -10.99
N ILE A 206 -2.93 21.95 -11.14
CA ILE A 206 -1.89 21.70 -10.14
C ILE A 206 -2.11 22.67 -8.97
N PRO A 207 -2.10 22.17 -7.72
CA PRO A 207 -2.28 23.02 -6.56
C PRO A 207 -0.99 23.75 -6.19
N HIS A 208 -1.09 25.08 -6.13
CA HIS A 208 -0.15 25.97 -5.49
C HIS A 208 -0.74 26.46 -4.18
N ILE A 209 -0.16 26.00 -3.08
CA ILE A 209 -0.65 26.25 -1.73
C ILE A 209 0.08 27.45 -1.15
N LEU A 210 -0.65 28.54 -0.93
CA LEU A 210 -0.13 29.78 -0.34
C LEU A 210 -0.58 29.86 1.11
N GLY A 211 0.36 29.76 2.06
CA GLY A 211 0.10 29.83 3.50
C GLY A 211 0.90 30.93 4.18
N LYS A 212 0.51 31.30 5.41
CA LYS A 212 1.35 32.15 6.27
C LYS A 212 2.49 31.34 6.88
N THR A 213 2.16 30.16 7.38
CA THR A 213 3.09 29.21 7.97
C THR A 213 3.25 27.96 7.11
N ASP A 214 4.30 27.17 7.36
CA ASP A 214 4.47 25.87 6.70
C ASP A 214 3.31 24.92 7.03
N ALA A 215 2.79 25.00 8.26
CA ALA A 215 1.62 24.24 8.69
C ALA A 215 0.36 24.60 7.86
N ASP A 216 0.13 25.90 7.58
CA ASP A 216 -0.95 26.32 6.69
C ASP A 216 -0.84 25.66 5.31
N THR A 217 0.38 25.59 4.75
CA THR A 217 0.60 24.93 3.46
C THR A 217 0.33 23.43 3.52
N ALA A 218 0.66 22.77 4.62
CA ALA A 218 0.37 21.34 4.79
C ALA A 218 -1.15 21.06 4.89
N HIS A 219 -1.91 21.93 5.57
CA HIS A 219 -3.37 21.87 5.61
C HIS A 219 -4.00 22.05 4.23
N GLY A 220 -3.56 23.06 3.47
CA GLY A 220 -4.04 23.28 2.10
C GLY A 220 -3.66 22.14 1.14
N LEU A 221 -2.43 21.62 1.26
CA LEU A 221 -1.95 20.46 0.50
C LEU A 221 -2.85 19.25 0.73
N ALA A 222 -3.15 18.92 2.00
CA ALA A 222 -4.02 17.79 2.32
C ALA A 222 -5.41 17.93 1.70
N TYR A 223 -5.99 19.12 1.75
CA TYR A 223 -7.31 19.37 1.18
C TYR A 223 -7.30 19.23 -0.35
N ALA A 224 -6.31 19.84 -1.03
CA ALA A 224 -6.14 19.73 -2.47
C ALA A 224 -5.89 18.29 -2.93
N HIS A 225 -5.01 17.58 -2.21
CA HIS A 225 -4.67 16.19 -2.50
C HIS A 225 -5.88 15.27 -2.34
N ALA A 226 -6.71 15.50 -1.31
CA ALA A 226 -7.96 14.79 -1.13
C ALA A 226 -8.99 15.09 -2.24
N GLU A 227 -9.03 16.30 -2.79
CA GLU A 227 -9.88 16.60 -3.96
C GLU A 227 -9.53 15.74 -5.18
N ASP A 228 -8.24 15.41 -5.34
CA ASP A 228 -7.71 14.72 -6.51
C ASP A 228 -7.58 13.20 -6.38
N ASP A 229 -7.32 12.69 -5.17
CA ASP A 229 -7.04 11.25 -4.96
C ASP A 229 -7.48 10.71 -3.57
N PHE A 230 -8.67 11.12 -3.09
CA PHE A 230 -9.17 10.70 -1.78
C PHE A 230 -9.26 9.17 -1.58
N ALA A 231 -9.57 8.43 -2.65
CA ALA A 231 -9.73 6.98 -2.57
C ALA A 231 -8.40 6.30 -2.18
N THR A 232 -7.31 6.65 -2.87
CA THR A 232 -5.98 6.11 -2.61
C THR A 232 -5.47 6.54 -1.23
N ILE A 233 -5.72 7.79 -0.81
CA ILE A 233 -5.35 8.25 0.54
C ILE A 233 -6.03 7.40 1.62
N GLN A 234 -7.32 7.08 1.45
CA GLN A 234 -8.04 6.21 2.40
C GLN A 234 -7.46 4.79 2.43
N ASP A 235 -7.03 4.25 1.28
CA ASP A 235 -6.38 2.95 1.20
C ASP A 235 -5.02 2.92 1.88
N VAL A 236 -4.23 3.98 1.73
CA VAL A 236 -2.98 4.15 2.46
C VAL A 236 -3.24 4.17 3.97
N LEU A 237 -4.21 4.96 4.44
CA LEU A 237 -4.55 5.01 5.86
C LEU A 237 -5.00 3.63 6.40
N LEU A 238 -5.84 2.92 5.66
CA LEU A 238 -6.30 1.57 6.04
C LEU A 238 -5.13 0.58 6.10
N ALA A 239 -4.21 0.65 5.13
CA ALA A 239 -3.05 -0.21 5.07
C ALA A 239 -2.16 -0.03 6.30
N VAL A 240 -1.85 1.22 6.68
CA VAL A 240 -0.93 1.51 7.80
C VAL A 240 -1.55 1.17 9.16
N ARG A 241 -2.88 1.25 9.29
CA ARG A 241 -3.61 0.86 10.51
C ARG A 241 -3.86 -0.64 10.63
N GLY A 242 -3.49 -1.44 9.63
CA GLY A 242 -3.78 -2.87 9.61
C GLY A 242 -5.28 -3.16 9.55
N LYS A 243 -5.99 -2.39 8.73
CA LYS A 243 -7.46 -2.50 8.54
C LYS A 243 -7.86 -2.63 7.07
N LEU A 244 -6.91 -2.85 6.16
CA LEU A 244 -7.20 -2.91 4.73
C LEU A 244 -8.06 -4.14 4.39
N ALA A 245 -7.85 -5.28 5.05
CA ALA A 245 -8.67 -6.47 4.86
C ALA A 245 -10.13 -6.29 5.28
N SER A 246 -10.40 -5.34 6.18
CA SER A 246 -11.77 -5.00 6.60
C SER A 246 -12.59 -4.32 5.49
N VAL A 247 -11.92 -3.84 4.43
CA VAL A 247 -12.53 -3.17 3.28
C VAL A 247 -12.27 -3.94 1.98
N GLU A 248 -11.05 -4.39 1.73
CA GLU A 248 -10.68 -5.04 0.48
C GLU A 248 -10.78 -6.58 0.54
N GLY A 249 -10.96 -7.12 1.75
CA GLY A 249 -11.21 -8.55 1.99
C GLY A 249 -9.94 -9.38 2.19
N LEU A 250 -10.10 -10.71 2.11
CA LEU A 250 -9.08 -11.68 2.52
C LEU A 250 -7.72 -11.50 1.83
N ALA A 251 -7.70 -11.04 0.58
CA ALA A 251 -6.46 -10.81 -0.17
C ALA A 251 -5.53 -9.79 0.51
N MET A 252 -6.07 -8.88 1.33
CA MET A 252 -5.31 -7.87 2.05
C MET A 252 -5.01 -8.23 3.52
N ALA A 253 -5.41 -9.41 3.99
CA ALA A 253 -5.05 -9.87 5.34
C ALA A 253 -3.53 -9.95 5.60
N PRO A 254 -2.66 -10.30 4.62
CA PRO A 254 -1.21 -10.27 4.82
C PRO A 254 -0.67 -8.88 5.20
N ASN A 255 -1.25 -7.80 4.66
CA ASN A 255 -0.90 -6.44 5.04
C ASN A 255 -1.22 -6.18 6.52
N ASP A 256 -2.43 -6.52 6.93
CA ASP A 256 -2.91 -6.23 8.27
C ASP A 256 -2.11 -7.03 9.30
N TYR A 257 -1.75 -8.28 8.97
CA TYR A 257 -0.82 -9.07 9.77
C TYR A 257 0.58 -8.43 9.83
N TYR A 258 1.10 -7.95 8.70
CA TYR A 258 2.41 -7.30 8.64
C TYR A 258 2.51 -6.08 9.58
N VAL A 259 1.46 -5.25 9.68
CA VAL A 259 1.41 -4.11 10.61
C VAL A 259 1.64 -4.54 12.05
N HIS A 260 1.04 -5.66 12.47
CA HIS A 260 1.24 -6.23 13.80
C HIS A 260 2.60 -6.94 13.93
N LEU A 261 3.04 -7.65 12.89
CA LEU A 261 4.30 -8.39 12.88
C LEU A 261 5.49 -7.45 13.13
N ILE A 262 5.57 -6.34 12.41
CA ILE A 262 6.68 -5.37 12.56
C ILE A 262 6.43 -4.30 13.62
N ARG A 263 5.32 -4.41 14.38
CA ARG A 263 5.00 -3.52 15.51
C ARG A 263 4.95 -2.03 15.12
N VAL A 264 4.31 -1.71 13.99
CA VAL A 264 4.25 -0.33 13.44
C VAL A 264 3.78 0.70 14.49
N TRP A 265 2.81 0.32 15.32
CA TRP A 265 2.16 1.22 16.27
C TRP A 265 2.76 1.21 17.68
N ASP A 266 3.72 0.33 17.95
CA ASP A 266 4.25 0.15 19.31
C ASP A 266 5.10 1.36 19.75
N GLY A 267 4.66 1.99 20.84
CA GLY A 267 5.30 3.19 21.39
C GLY A 267 5.24 4.42 20.48
N LEU A 268 4.42 4.41 19.42
CA LEU A 268 4.44 5.46 18.41
C LEU A 268 4.01 6.84 18.94
N ASP A 269 3.09 6.89 19.90
CA ASP A 269 2.68 8.17 20.52
C ASP A 269 3.85 8.84 21.25
N GLU A 270 4.63 8.06 22.00
CA GLU A 270 5.82 8.53 22.73
C GLU A 270 6.93 8.93 21.76
N LYS A 271 7.20 8.10 20.73
CA LYS A 271 8.16 8.41 19.67
C LYS A 271 7.79 9.69 18.92
N TYR A 272 6.54 9.81 18.49
CA TYR A 272 6.02 11.00 17.84
C TYR A 272 6.22 12.24 18.71
N ALA A 273 6.08 12.12 20.03
CA ALA A 273 6.29 13.23 20.95
C ALA A 273 7.74 13.79 20.96
N THR A 274 8.72 13.02 20.46
CA THR A 274 10.14 13.42 20.39
C THR A 274 10.56 14.08 19.06
N LEU A 275 9.70 13.99 18.03
CA LEU A 275 9.98 14.60 16.72
C LEU A 275 10.02 16.13 16.80
N ASP A 276 10.71 16.73 15.83
CA ASP A 276 10.83 18.18 15.70
C ASP A 276 9.44 18.88 15.81
N PRO A 277 9.28 19.89 16.70
CA PRO A 277 7.99 20.53 16.91
C PRO A 277 7.38 21.17 15.65
N LYS A 278 8.19 21.71 14.73
CA LYS A 278 7.68 22.27 13.47
C LYS A 278 7.19 21.17 12.55
N PHE A 279 7.94 20.07 12.47
CA PHE A 279 7.51 18.90 11.71
C PHE A 279 6.20 18.30 12.25
N ARG A 280 6.03 18.21 13.57
CA ARG A 280 4.76 17.75 14.17
C ARG A 280 3.58 18.68 13.87
N ALA A 281 3.81 20.00 13.78
CA ALA A 281 2.79 20.95 13.38
C ALA A 281 2.35 20.73 11.92
N ILE A 282 3.30 20.42 11.02
CA ILE A 282 3.02 20.04 9.63
C ILE A 282 2.16 18.77 9.57
N CYS A 283 2.52 17.72 10.33
CA CYS A 283 1.73 16.49 10.38
C CYS A 283 0.30 16.73 10.91
N GLN A 284 0.16 17.55 11.97
CA GLN A 284 -1.14 17.94 12.50
C GLN A 284 -1.99 18.66 11.47
N ALA A 285 -1.42 19.68 10.83
CA ALA A 285 -2.13 20.48 9.85
C ALA A 285 -2.57 19.68 8.61
N TYR A 286 -1.72 18.77 8.12
CA TYR A 286 -2.08 17.86 7.05
C TYR A 286 -3.26 16.96 7.43
N CYS A 287 -3.25 16.36 8.64
CA CYS A 287 -4.37 15.54 9.10
C CYS A 287 -5.65 16.35 9.30
N ASP A 288 -5.56 17.59 9.80
CA ASP A 288 -6.70 18.48 9.91
C ASP A 288 -7.32 18.81 8.54
N GLY A 289 -6.49 19.04 7.52
CA GLY A 289 -6.94 19.27 6.14
C GLY A 289 -7.63 18.05 5.52
N LEU A 290 -7.09 16.84 5.74
CA LEU A 290 -7.75 15.60 5.35
C LEU A 290 -9.10 15.42 6.07
N ASN A 291 -9.13 15.68 7.37
CA ASN A 291 -10.34 15.57 8.19
C ASN A 291 -11.41 16.59 7.79
N LEU A 292 -11.01 17.82 7.41
CA LEU A 292 -11.91 18.82 6.85
C LEU A 292 -12.56 18.32 5.56
N TYR A 293 -11.77 17.81 4.61
CA TYR A 293 -12.31 17.23 3.38
C TYR A 293 -13.25 16.05 3.68
N ALA A 294 -12.81 15.11 4.53
CA ALA A 294 -13.60 13.95 4.93
C ALA A 294 -14.96 14.33 5.56
N SER A 295 -14.99 15.37 6.39
CA SER A 295 -16.21 15.86 7.04
C SER A 295 -17.28 16.35 6.06
N ARG A 296 -16.86 16.86 4.90
CA ARG A 296 -17.74 17.36 3.83
C ARG A 296 -18.15 16.29 2.82
N HIS A 297 -17.46 15.16 2.83
CA HIS A 297 -17.69 14.03 1.93
C HIS A 297 -18.03 12.72 2.68
N PRO A 298 -19.00 12.72 3.62
CA PRO A 298 -19.36 11.52 4.41
C PRO A 298 -19.78 10.32 3.54
N GLU A 299 -20.32 10.58 2.35
CA GLU A 299 -20.69 9.59 1.35
C GLU A 299 -19.48 8.80 0.83
N LYS A 300 -18.30 9.42 0.75
CA LYS A 300 -17.05 8.80 0.24
C LYS A 300 -16.26 8.04 1.31
N LEU A 301 -16.60 8.20 2.59
CA LEU A 301 -15.80 7.65 3.69
C LEU A 301 -15.83 6.12 3.70
N LYS A 302 -14.63 5.52 3.71
CA LYS A 302 -14.40 4.13 4.08
C LYS A 302 -14.58 3.96 5.59
N ARG A 303 -14.96 2.76 6.00
CA ARG A 303 -15.33 2.43 7.38
C ARG A 303 -14.10 2.38 8.30
N ASN A 304 -14.26 2.73 9.58
CA ASN A 304 -13.26 2.57 10.66
C ASN A 304 -11.92 3.33 10.47
N ILE A 305 -11.84 4.32 9.58
CA ILE A 305 -10.56 4.99 9.27
C ILE A 305 -10.50 6.48 9.68
N TRP A 306 -11.64 7.13 9.90
CA TRP A 306 -11.70 8.56 10.22
C TRP A 306 -11.97 8.81 11.71
N PRO A 307 -11.42 9.88 12.31
CA PRO A 307 -10.51 10.86 11.71
C PRO A 307 -9.07 10.34 11.50
N ALA A 308 -8.35 10.96 10.56
CA ALA A 308 -6.90 10.82 10.40
C ALA A 308 -6.17 11.52 11.56
N LYS A 309 -5.01 10.98 11.94
CA LYS A 309 -4.17 11.43 13.06
C LYS A 309 -2.72 11.60 12.59
N PRO A 310 -1.93 12.51 13.18
CA PRO A 310 -0.54 12.74 12.77
C PRO A 310 0.33 11.49 12.77
N GLN A 311 0.10 10.59 13.73
CA GLN A 311 0.78 9.31 13.85
C GLN A 311 0.57 8.40 12.64
N ASP A 312 -0.56 8.51 11.92
CA ASP A 312 -0.79 7.75 10.68
C ASP A 312 0.29 8.06 9.63
N LEU A 313 0.77 9.30 9.58
CA LEU A 313 1.77 9.74 8.61
C LEU A 313 3.14 9.12 8.91
N VAL A 314 3.52 9.09 10.20
CA VAL A 314 4.78 8.47 10.66
C VAL A 314 4.71 6.95 10.51
N ALA A 315 3.61 6.33 10.95
CA ALA A 315 3.33 4.91 10.75
C ALA A 315 3.42 4.51 9.27
N GLY A 316 3.00 5.39 8.37
CA GLY A 316 3.14 5.19 6.93
C GLY A 316 4.57 4.95 6.47
N SER A 317 5.55 5.72 6.97
CA SER A 317 6.95 5.50 6.59
C SER A 317 7.55 4.21 7.15
N ILE A 318 7.23 3.87 8.41
CA ILE A 318 7.63 2.63 9.08
C ILE A 318 7.09 1.41 8.32
N HIS A 319 5.83 1.49 7.87
CA HIS A 319 5.17 0.42 7.12
C HIS A 319 5.74 0.26 5.71
N LYS A 320 5.89 1.37 4.97
CA LYS A 320 6.16 1.35 3.53
C LYS A 320 7.61 1.05 3.18
N LEU A 321 8.59 1.64 3.87
CA LEU A 321 10.00 1.56 3.46
C LEU A 321 10.54 0.13 3.41
N PRO A 322 10.26 -0.77 4.38
CA PRO A 322 10.71 -2.16 4.27
C PRO A 322 10.10 -2.91 3.10
N MET A 323 8.90 -2.53 2.66
CA MET A 323 8.34 -3.09 1.43
C MET A 323 9.11 -2.64 0.19
N MET A 324 9.70 -1.44 0.18
CA MET A 324 10.39 -0.88 -0.98
C MET A 324 11.75 -1.55 -1.24
N PHE A 325 12.49 -1.96 -0.21
CA PHE A 325 13.74 -2.73 -0.37
C PHE A 325 13.54 -4.26 -0.40
N GLY A 326 12.31 -4.74 -0.29
CA GLY A 326 11.96 -6.11 -0.67
C GLY A 326 11.55 -7.06 0.43
N MET A 327 11.35 -6.61 1.68
CA MET A 327 10.97 -7.46 2.82
C MET A 327 9.72 -8.32 2.55
N HIS A 328 8.78 -7.82 1.76
CA HIS A 328 7.59 -8.57 1.33
C HIS A 328 7.93 -9.83 0.53
N ARG A 329 9.03 -9.82 -0.25
CA ARG A 329 9.52 -10.96 -1.01
C ARG A 329 10.18 -11.98 -0.09
N ASP A 330 10.94 -11.52 0.90
CA ASP A 330 11.62 -12.39 1.88
C ASP A 330 10.59 -13.12 2.76
N LEU A 331 9.57 -12.38 3.24
CA LEU A 331 8.41 -12.95 3.92
C LEU A 331 7.67 -13.97 3.05
N ALA A 332 7.43 -13.67 1.77
CA ALA A 332 6.78 -14.60 0.85
C ALA A 332 7.62 -15.86 0.61
N ARG A 333 8.95 -15.72 0.48
CA ARG A 333 9.89 -16.85 0.32
C ARG A 333 9.83 -17.79 1.51
N LEU A 334 9.86 -17.26 2.73
CA LEU A 334 9.71 -18.02 3.97
C LEU A 334 8.41 -18.84 4.00
N MET A 335 7.32 -18.26 3.48
CA MET A 335 6.03 -18.96 3.41
C MET A 335 5.97 -19.97 2.25
N ALA A 336 6.70 -19.74 1.16
CA ALA A 336 6.68 -20.56 -0.06
C ALA A 336 7.51 -21.85 0.04
N ASP A 337 8.59 -21.86 0.82
CA ASP A 337 9.44 -23.06 1.04
C ASP A 337 8.69 -24.22 1.74
N THR A 338 7.43 -24.00 2.15
CA THR A 338 6.48 -25.02 2.66
C THR A 338 5.61 -25.67 1.57
N GLY A 339 5.86 -25.40 0.28
CA GLY A 339 5.07 -25.94 -0.83
C GLY A 339 3.75 -25.19 -1.09
N LYS A 340 3.56 -23.99 -0.51
CA LYS A 340 2.39 -23.13 -0.73
C LYS A 340 2.78 -21.91 -1.56
N SER A 341 2.33 -21.85 -2.82
CA SER A 341 2.44 -20.64 -3.64
C SER A 341 1.74 -19.48 -2.96
N THR A 342 2.49 -18.48 -2.50
CA THR A 342 1.94 -17.22 -2.00
C THR A 342 2.33 -16.08 -2.95
N SER A 343 1.35 -15.22 -3.21
CA SER A 343 1.51 -13.98 -3.98
C SER A 343 2.69 -13.16 -3.42
N THR A 344 3.62 -12.79 -4.29
CA THR A 344 4.82 -11.98 -3.99
C THR A 344 4.56 -10.48 -4.13
N ALA A 345 3.30 -10.05 -4.18
CA ALA A 345 2.96 -8.67 -4.47
C ALA A 345 2.83 -7.82 -3.19
N SER A 346 3.58 -6.71 -3.13
CA SER A 346 3.44 -5.69 -2.08
C SER A 346 2.13 -4.91 -2.24
N VAL A 347 1.56 -4.42 -1.15
CA VAL A 347 0.42 -3.47 -1.19
C VAL A 347 0.77 -2.18 -1.96
N LEU A 348 2.05 -1.81 -2.01
CA LEU A 348 2.52 -0.65 -2.76
C LEU A 348 2.57 -0.88 -4.27
N ASN A 349 2.72 -2.14 -4.68
CA ASN A 349 2.81 -2.55 -6.07
C ASN A 349 2.18 -3.94 -6.24
N PRO A 350 0.84 -4.05 -6.06
CA PRO A 350 0.12 -5.33 -6.07
C PRO A 350 0.22 -6.04 -7.43
N ASP A 351 0.55 -5.25 -8.43
CA ASP A 351 0.64 -5.59 -9.83
C ASP A 351 2.08 -5.91 -10.29
N GLN A 352 3.05 -5.81 -9.38
CA GLN A 352 4.48 -6.07 -9.62
C GLN A 352 5.03 -5.35 -10.86
N LEU A 353 4.58 -4.11 -11.04
CA LEU A 353 5.01 -3.27 -12.15
C LEU A 353 6.51 -2.97 -12.02
N PRO A 354 7.25 -2.89 -13.15
CA PRO A 354 8.65 -2.49 -13.11
C PRO A 354 8.81 -1.11 -12.47
N ILE A 355 9.77 -1.00 -11.56
CA ILE A 355 10.18 0.25 -10.94
C ILE A 355 11.58 0.59 -11.47
N GLY A 356 11.83 1.88 -11.66
CA GLY A 356 13.12 2.44 -12.04
C GLY A 356 13.15 3.92 -11.68
N SER A 357 14.25 4.61 -11.92
CA SER A 357 14.39 6.07 -11.83
C SER A 357 15.69 6.50 -12.49
N ASN A 358 15.75 7.72 -13.02
CA ASN A 358 16.94 8.42 -13.45
C ASN A 358 17.12 9.67 -12.58
N PHE A 359 18.34 9.91 -12.13
CA PHE A 359 18.79 11.22 -11.66
C PHE A 359 20.03 11.59 -12.46
N ILE A 360 20.04 12.78 -13.05
CA ILE A 360 21.16 13.29 -13.83
C ILE A 360 21.42 14.74 -13.41
N ALA A 361 22.68 15.08 -13.13
CA ALA A 361 23.09 16.45 -12.87
C ALA A 361 24.36 16.79 -13.66
N VAL A 362 24.40 18.01 -14.21
CA VAL A 362 25.59 18.59 -14.82
C VAL A 362 25.87 19.94 -14.19
N GLY A 363 27.11 20.14 -13.76
CA GLY A 363 27.58 21.39 -13.19
C GLY A 363 28.13 22.36 -14.24
N PRO A 364 28.52 23.58 -13.84
CA PRO A 364 28.98 24.63 -14.75
C PRO A 364 30.16 24.23 -15.66
N SER A 365 31.06 23.35 -15.19
CA SER A 365 32.21 22.87 -15.97
C SER A 365 31.85 21.94 -17.13
N ARG A 366 30.64 21.36 -17.10
CA ARG A 366 30.10 20.44 -18.12
C ARG A 366 29.09 21.13 -19.04
N SER A 367 28.69 22.36 -18.71
CA SER A 367 27.70 23.14 -19.44
C SER A 367 28.37 24.21 -20.30
N GLY A 368 28.03 24.27 -21.60
CA GLY A 368 28.60 25.26 -22.53
C GLY A 368 28.28 26.72 -22.20
N ASP A 369 27.27 26.95 -21.36
CA ASP A 369 26.80 28.25 -20.88
C ASP A 369 26.97 28.43 -19.35
N GLN A 370 27.76 27.56 -18.71
CA GLN A 370 28.06 27.58 -17.28
C GLN A 370 26.84 27.41 -16.35
N ALA A 371 25.73 26.87 -16.84
CA ALA A 371 24.55 26.57 -16.02
C ALA A 371 24.72 25.27 -15.21
N THR A 372 24.04 25.19 -14.08
CA THR A 372 23.78 23.92 -13.39
C THR A 372 22.44 23.36 -13.85
N ARG A 373 22.38 22.09 -14.24
CA ARG A 373 21.14 21.44 -14.68
C ARG A 373 20.93 20.11 -13.98
N VAL A 374 19.69 19.87 -13.56
CA VAL A 374 19.27 18.65 -12.87
C VAL A 374 18.03 18.08 -13.53
N CYS A 375 18.02 16.79 -13.82
CA CYS A 375 16.85 16.03 -14.24
C CYS A 375 16.48 15.01 -13.15
N ILE A 376 15.28 15.18 -12.58
CA ILE A 376 14.73 14.29 -11.56
C ILE A 376 13.61 13.48 -12.21
N ASN A 377 13.82 12.19 -12.44
CA ASN A 377 12.88 11.36 -13.17
C ASN A 377 12.70 9.97 -12.55
N SER A 378 11.78 9.87 -11.59
CA SER A 378 11.39 8.57 -11.03
C SER A 378 10.51 7.79 -12.01
N HIS A 379 10.55 6.45 -11.96
CA HIS A 379 9.68 5.54 -12.70
C HIS A 379 8.84 4.66 -11.77
N GLN A 380 7.76 5.23 -11.24
CA GLN A 380 6.80 4.51 -10.40
C GLN A 380 5.60 4.02 -11.23
N PRO A 381 4.79 3.10 -10.69
CA PRO A 381 3.41 2.90 -11.15
C PRO A 381 2.69 4.22 -11.44
N TRP A 382 2.01 4.30 -12.57
CA TRP A 382 1.29 5.51 -13.00
C TRP A 382 0.01 5.79 -12.19
N THR A 383 -0.40 4.87 -11.33
CA THR A 383 -1.59 4.95 -10.47
C THR A 383 -1.33 4.23 -9.14
N GLY A 384 -2.12 4.56 -8.10
CA GLY A 384 -2.09 3.88 -6.82
C GLY A 384 -1.15 4.53 -5.80
N PRO A 385 -0.78 3.82 -4.72
CA PRO A 385 -0.23 4.41 -3.50
C PRO A 385 1.22 4.95 -3.62
N VAL A 386 1.84 4.77 -4.77
CA VAL A 386 3.20 5.25 -5.12
C VAL A 386 3.19 6.09 -6.42
N ALA A 387 2.02 6.45 -6.94
CA ALA A 387 1.93 7.41 -8.02
C ALA A 387 2.27 8.82 -7.49
N TRP A 388 3.01 9.60 -8.27
CA TRP A 388 3.38 10.94 -7.87
C TRP A 388 2.22 11.93 -7.99
N TYR A 389 1.96 12.65 -6.90
CA TYR A 389 1.13 13.84 -6.85
C TYR A 389 2.05 15.08 -6.90
N GLU A 390 1.78 15.95 -7.87
CA GLU A 390 2.55 17.16 -8.13
C GLU A 390 1.94 18.34 -7.36
N ALA A 391 2.74 19.05 -6.57
CA ALA A 391 2.27 20.18 -5.77
C ALA A 391 3.36 21.24 -5.56
N HIS A 392 2.92 22.43 -5.18
CA HIS A 392 3.77 23.58 -4.87
C HIS A 392 3.35 24.20 -3.54
N LEU A 393 4.29 24.36 -2.60
CA LEU A 393 4.04 24.88 -1.25
C LEU A 393 4.82 26.17 -1.03
N ILE A 394 4.12 27.30 -0.83
CA ILE A 394 4.73 28.61 -0.56
C ILE A 394 4.22 29.13 0.79
N SER A 395 5.14 29.40 1.73
CA SER A 395 4.84 30.02 3.02
C SER A 395 5.57 31.34 3.21
N GLU A 396 5.05 32.20 4.11
CA GLU A 396 5.74 33.43 4.53
C GLU A 396 6.88 33.15 5.53
N GLU A 397 7.04 31.91 5.98
CA GLU A 397 8.17 31.43 6.81
C GLU A 397 9.40 31.02 5.98
N GLY A 398 9.37 31.27 4.67
CA GLY A 398 10.47 31.01 3.75
C GLY A 398 10.49 29.60 3.16
N GLN A 399 9.35 28.88 3.20
CA GLN A 399 9.20 27.65 2.43
C GLN A 399 8.72 27.99 1.01
N ASN A 400 9.41 27.44 0.02
CA ASN A 400 8.96 27.45 -1.37
C ASN A 400 9.41 26.16 -2.06
N LEU A 401 8.52 25.16 -2.11
CA LEU A 401 8.85 23.80 -2.53
C LEU A 401 7.96 23.35 -3.67
N TYR A 402 8.57 22.97 -4.79
CA TYR A 402 7.89 22.38 -5.93
C TYR A 402 8.36 20.95 -6.17
N GLY A 403 7.43 20.00 -6.31
CA GLY A 403 7.83 18.63 -6.61
C GLY A 403 6.75 17.59 -6.46
N GLY A 404 7.19 16.35 -6.26
CA GLY A 404 6.37 15.16 -6.16
C GLY A 404 6.29 14.61 -4.75
N LEU A 405 5.10 14.18 -4.35
CA LEU A 405 4.83 13.42 -3.12
C LEU A 405 3.94 12.21 -3.40
N PHE A 406 3.91 11.24 -2.49
CA PHE A 406 2.96 10.11 -2.57
C PHE A 406 1.62 10.43 -1.88
N PRO A 407 0.53 9.74 -2.28
CA PRO A 407 -0.76 9.78 -1.60
C PRO A 407 -0.63 9.66 -0.08
N GLY A 408 -1.12 10.68 0.62
CA GLY A 408 -1.12 10.75 2.09
C GLY A 408 0.17 11.26 2.73
N SER A 409 1.14 11.79 1.98
CA SER A 409 2.34 12.41 2.54
C SER A 409 2.17 13.92 2.78
N PRO A 410 2.67 14.48 3.90
CA PRO A 410 2.65 15.92 4.15
C PRO A 410 3.83 16.68 3.54
N VAL A 411 4.81 16.01 2.94
CA VAL A 411 6.06 16.60 2.45
C VAL A 411 6.40 16.16 1.02
N ILE A 412 7.09 17.05 0.30
CA ILE A 412 7.67 16.78 -1.02
C ILE A 412 8.87 15.85 -0.86
N PHE A 413 8.86 14.71 -1.55
CA PHE A 413 9.95 13.71 -1.47
C PHE A 413 11.08 13.97 -2.46
N LEU A 414 10.74 14.50 -3.63
CA LEU A 414 11.68 14.91 -4.67
C LEU A 414 11.19 16.21 -5.29
N GLY A 415 12.09 17.12 -5.61
CA GLY A 415 11.68 18.49 -5.83
C GLY A 415 12.83 19.47 -6.01
N HIS A 416 12.46 20.75 -5.98
CA HIS A 416 13.39 21.85 -5.87
C HIS A 416 12.79 22.99 -5.01
N ASN A 417 13.68 23.81 -4.45
CA ASN A 417 13.38 25.14 -3.96
C ASN A 417 14.17 26.17 -4.79
N GLU A 418 14.26 27.43 -4.35
CA GLU A 418 15.02 28.48 -5.03
C GLU A 418 16.49 28.10 -5.28
N ASN A 419 17.05 27.29 -4.39
CA ASN A 419 18.49 27.12 -4.25
C ASN A 419 18.96 25.71 -4.64
N ILE A 420 18.15 24.68 -4.38
CA ILE A 420 18.56 23.28 -4.53
C ILE A 420 17.52 22.45 -5.27
N ALA A 421 17.97 21.36 -5.90
CA ALA A 421 17.13 20.30 -6.47
C ALA A 421 17.66 18.95 -6.03
N TRP A 422 16.75 18.05 -5.67
CA TRP A 422 17.12 16.70 -5.22
C TRP A 422 16.15 15.65 -5.74
N GLY A 423 16.66 14.43 -5.87
CA GLY A 423 15.85 13.30 -6.32
C GLY A 423 16.40 11.97 -5.84
N HIS A 424 15.53 10.97 -5.90
CA HIS A 424 15.83 9.61 -5.47
C HIS A 424 15.81 8.64 -6.63
N THR A 425 16.72 7.66 -6.58
CA THR A 425 16.57 6.44 -7.36
C THR A 425 16.65 5.22 -6.44
N VAL A 426 16.01 4.12 -6.83
CA VAL A 426 16.08 2.86 -6.09
C VAL A 426 17.49 2.28 -6.21
N ASN A 427 18.12 1.96 -5.08
CA ASN A 427 19.26 1.05 -4.97
C ASN A 427 18.79 -0.34 -4.52
N GLU A 428 19.63 -1.37 -4.66
CA GLU A 428 19.32 -2.76 -4.27
C GLU A 428 20.35 -3.36 -3.26
N PRO A 429 20.73 -2.66 -2.16
CA PRO A 429 21.55 -3.27 -1.12
C PRO A 429 20.79 -4.39 -0.40
N ASP A 430 21.54 -5.30 0.23
CA ASP A 430 20.95 -6.31 1.11
C ASP A 430 20.66 -5.70 2.49
N LEU A 431 19.38 -5.50 2.78
CA LEU A 431 18.87 -4.81 3.98
C LEU A 431 17.96 -5.69 4.86
N VAL A 432 17.80 -6.98 4.55
CA VAL A 432 16.90 -7.89 5.28
C VAL A 432 17.58 -9.22 5.49
N ASP A 433 17.75 -9.61 6.75
CA ASP A 433 18.34 -10.89 7.12
C ASP A 433 17.30 -11.79 7.80
N VAL A 434 17.30 -13.07 7.41
CA VAL A 434 16.40 -14.10 7.93
C VAL A 434 17.18 -15.05 8.83
N PHE A 435 16.73 -15.20 10.07
CA PHE A 435 17.39 -15.99 11.11
C PHE A 435 16.57 -17.24 11.44
N LYS A 436 17.20 -18.41 11.41
CA LYS A 436 16.56 -19.64 11.90
C LYS A 436 16.82 -19.83 13.38
N LEU A 437 15.76 -19.81 14.19
CA LEU A 437 15.87 -20.00 15.63
C LEU A 437 16.03 -21.49 15.99
N GLU A 438 16.91 -21.80 16.92
CA GLU A 438 17.03 -23.14 17.52
C GLU A 438 16.06 -23.25 18.70
N LEU A 439 14.91 -23.90 18.49
CA LEU A 439 13.86 -24.03 19.51
C LEU A 439 14.23 -25.02 20.61
N ASN A 440 13.79 -24.74 21.84
CA ASN A 440 13.92 -25.67 22.96
C ASN A 440 12.99 -26.90 22.74
N PRO A 441 13.53 -28.13 22.64
CA PRO A 441 12.71 -29.33 22.44
C PRO A 441 11.70 -29.60 23.56
N ALA A 442 11.95 -29.09 24.78
CA ALA A 442 11.05 -29.21 25.92
C ALA A 442 10.04 -28.05 26.03
N ASN A 443 10.31 -26.92 25.36
CA ASN A 443 9.44 -25.73 25.38
C ASN A 443 9.53 -24.97 24.04
N PRO A 444 8.60 -25.18 23.09
CA PRO A 444 8.67 -24.56 21.75
C PRO A 444 8.46 -23.03 21.74
N ASN A 445 8.25 -22.42 22.91
CA ASN A 445 8.21 -20.98 23.13
C ASN A 445 9.55 -20.41 23.60
N GLN A 446 10.60 -21.24 23.68
CA GLN A 446 11.97 -20.83 23.95
C GLN A 446 12.87 -21.12 22.76
N TYR A 447 13.91 -20.31 22.61
CA TYR A 447 14.96 -20.48 21.61
C TYR A 447 16.33 -20.26 22.23
N LYS A 448 17.34 -20.90 21.66
CA LYS A 448 18.71 -20.87 22.17
C LYS A 448 19.46 -19.66 21.63
N VAL A 449 20.25 -18.99 22.47
CA VAL A 449 21.25 -18.00 22.04
C VAL A 449 22.50 -18.17 22.90
N ASP A 450 23.65 -18.44 22.28
CA ASP A 450 24.95 -18.61 22.95
C ASP A 450 24.92 -19.60 24.13
N GLY A 451 24.09 -20.65 24.03
CA GLY A 451 23.94 -21.67 25.06
C GLY A 451 22.80 -21.44 26.06
N GLU A 452 22.18 -20.26 26.08
CA GLU A 452 21.07 -19.91 26.97
C GLU A 452 19.71 -20.03 26.30
N TRP A 453 18.68 -20.44 27.04
CA TRP A 453 17.30 -20.46 26.55
C TRP A 453 16.63 -19.12 26.85
N LEU A 454 16.21 -18.41 25.80
CA LEU A 454 15.44 -17.17 25.88
C LEU A 454 13.98 -17.44 25.51
N ASP A 455 13.05 -16.74 26.17
CA ASP A 455 11.63 -16.81 25.83
C ASP A 455 11.34 -16.00 24.56
N LEU A 456 10.47 -16.52 23.70
CA LEU A 456 9.83 -15.76 22.62
C LEU A 456 8.76 -14.86 23.23
N GLU A 457 8.75 -13.58 22.84
CA GLU A 457 7.59 -12.74 23.11
C GLU A 457 6.45 -13.17 22.19
N ARG A 458 5.24 -13.31 22.74
CA ARG A 458 4.07 -13.84 22.03
C ARG A 458 2.90 -12.87 22.13
N SER A 459 2.23 -12.63 21.02
CA SER A 459 0.99 -11.86 20.97
C SER A 459 0.07 -12.37 19.86
N LEU A 460 -1.16 -11.87 19.84
CA LEU A 460 -2.13 -12.16 18.79
C LEU A 460 -2.44 -10.89 17.99
N ALA A 461 -2.35 -10.99 16.67
CA ALA A 461 -2.80 -9.98 15.72
C ALA A 461 -4.29 -10.19 15.40
N PRO A 462 -5.21 -9.29 15.81
CA PRO A 462 -6.62 -9.37 15.46
C PRO A 462 -6.90 -8.81 14.06
N LEU A 463 -7.12 -9.69 13.09
CA LEU A 463 -7.35 -9.34 11.69
C LEU A 463 -8.84 -9.31 11.37
N GLU A 464 -9.41 -8.13 11.19
CA GLU A 464 -10.81 -7.95 10.77
C GLU A 464 -10.91 -8.06 9.24
N ILE A 465 -11.58 -9.10 8.73
CA ILE A 465 -11.61 -9.44 7.30
C ILE A 465 -13.03 -9.34 6.77
N ARG A 466 -13.23 -8.60 5.66
CA ARG A 466 -14.48 -8.65 4.90
C ARG A 466 -14.58 -9.95 4.11
N LEU A 467 -15.63 -10.72 4.34
CA LEU A 467 -15.83 -12.00 3.67
C LEU A 467 -16.79 -11.87 2.47
N TRP A 468 -17.96 -11.25 2.65
CA TRP A 468 -18.92 -10.99 1.58
C TRP A 468 -19.83 -9.80 1.94
N GLY A 469 -20.31 -9.05 0.95
CA GLY A 469 -21.15 -7.87 1.18
C GLY A 469 -20.54 -6.96 2.24
N ASN A 470 -21.30 -6.64 3.28
CA ASN A 470 -20.80 -5.90 4.44
C ASN A 470 -20.37 -6.79 5.64
N PHE A 471 -20.48 -8.12 5.52
CA PHE A 471 -20.12 -9.03 6.60
C PHE A 471 -18.60 -9.12 6.81
N ARG A 472 -18.19 -9.02 8.09
CA ARG A 472 -16.80 -9.02 8.53
C ARG A 472 -16.60 -10.03 9.66
N TRP A 473 -15.42 -10.62 9.72
CA TRP A 473 -15.04 -11.56 10.76
C TRP A 473 -13.61 -11.31 11.23
N THR A 474 -13.37 -11.36 12.54
CA THR A 474 -12.04 -11.19 13.12
C THR A 474 -11.36 -12.54 13.31
N VAL A 475 -10.17 -12.69 12.75
CA VAL A 475 -9.29 -13.85 12.92
C VAL A 475 -8.05 -13.43 13.69
N ASN A 476 -7.71 -14.13 14.76
CA ASN A 476 -6.47 -13.89 15.49
C ASN A 476 -5.33 -14.74 14.90
N ARG A 477 -4.16 -14.12 14.68
CA ARG A 477 -2.94 -14.78 14.21
C ARG A 477 -1.80 -14.56 15.19
N GLU A 478 -1.04 -15.61 15.50
CA GLU A 478 0.14 -15.52 16.37
C GLU A 478 1.20 -14.59 15.74
N VAL A 479 1.76 -13.72 16.57
CA VAL A 479 2.95 -12.92 16.28
C VAL A 479 4.00 -13.28 17.33
N LEU A 480 5.22 -13.59 16.87
CA LEU A 480 6.35 -13.90 17.72
C LEU A 480 7.38 -12.79 17.62
N TYR A 481 8.18 -12.60 18.66
CA TYR A 481 9.32 -11.70 18.63
C TYR A 481 10.50 -12.30 19.39
N SER A 482 11.70 -12.08 18.86
CA SER A 482 12.97 -12.54 19.42
C SER A 482 13.95 -11.38 19.49
N ILE A 483 15.16 -11.59 20.03
CA ILE A 483 16.21 -10.57 20.01
C ILE A 483 16.65 -10.18 18.58
N TYR A 484 16.44 -11.07 17.59
CA TYR A 484 16.74 -10.79 16.19
C TYR A 484 15.67 -9.92 15.52
N GLY A 485 14.45 -9.87 16.07
CA GLY A 485 13.33 -9.10 15.53
C GLY A 485 12.02 -9.90 15.46
N PRO A 486 11.04 -9.42 14.66
CA PRO A 486 9.79 -10.14 14.38
C PRO A 486 10.05 -11.56 13.94
N ALA A 487 9.26 -12.50 14.45
CA ALA A 487 9.41 -13.91 14.14
C ALA A 487 8.08 -14.55 13.74
N MET A 488 8.18 -15.59 12.92
CA MET A 488 7.05 -16.33 12.39
C MET A 488 7.29 -17.83 12.53
N ARG A 489 6.27 -18.54 12.98
CA ARG A 489 6.27 -19.99 12.99
C ARG A 489 5.84 -20.51 11.62
N VAL A 490 6.71 -21.31 11.01
CA VAL A 490 6.51 -21.93 9.71
C VAL A 490 6.72 -23.43 9.91
N ASP A 491 5.61 -24.18 9.91
CA ASP A 491 5.55 -25.58 10.33
C ASP A 491 6.17 -25.77 11.74
N ASP A 492 7.17 -26.64 11.88
CA ASP A 492 7.86 -26.91 13.15
C ASP A 492 9.06 -25.98 13.42
N GLN A 493 9.29 -24.99 12.55
CA GLN A 493 10.43 -24.06 12.64
C GLN A 493 9.95 -22.64 12.96
N VAL A 494 10.83 -21.83 13.55
CA VAL A 494 10.60 -20.40 13.76
C VAL A 494 11.72 -19.63 13.09
N PHE A 495 11.34 -18.69 12.23
CA PHE A 495 12.26 -17.78 11.56
C PHE A 495 12.02 -16.37 12.10
N ALA A 496 13.09 -15.70 12.50
CA ALA A 496 13.08 -14.28 12.82
C ALA A 496 13.61 -13.47 11.64
N ILE A 497 13.20 -12.21 11.55
CA ILE A 497 13.63 -11.30 10.49
C ILE A 497 14.17 -10.05 11.15
N ARG A 498 15.34 -9.62 10.67
CA ARG A 498 15.91 -8.32 11.01
C ARG A 498 16.06 -7.51 9.75
N TYR A 499 15.69 -6.24 9.80
CA TYR A 499 15.70 -5.37 8.63
C TYR A 499 16.24 -3.99 8.97
N ALA A 500 16.86 -3.34 7.97
CA ALA A 500 17.45 -2.02 8.15
C ALA A 500 16.40 -0.97 8.56
N GLY A 501 16.72 -0.14 9.56
CA GLY A 501 15.80 0.83 10.14
C GLY A 501 14.76 0.25 11.10
N ILE A 502 14.96 -0.96 11.63
CA ILE A 502 14.07 -1.52 12.65
C ILE A 502 13.99 -0.60 13.88
N GLY A 503 12.77 -0.12 14.17
CA GLY A 503 12.51 0.82 15.26
C GLY A 503 12.66 2.31 14.91
N GLU A 504 13.18 2.64 13.72
CA GLU A 504 13.31 4.01 13.22
C GLU A 504 11.95 4.60 12.79
N PHE A 505 11.72 5.88 13.07
CA PHE A 505 10.44 6.58 12.88
C PHE A 505 10.59 8.03 12.35
N ARG A 506 11.81 8.48 12.05
CA ARG A 506 12.14 9.86 11.65
C ARG A 506 12.23 10.06 10.14
N GLN A 507 11.79 9.10 9.33
CA GLN A 507 12.00 9.09 7.89
C GLN A 507 11.33 10.29 7.19
N ILE A 508 10.09 10.62 7.56
CA ILE A 508 9.41 11.81 7.03
C ILE A 508 10.04 13.12 7.57
N GLU A 509 10.57 13.11 8.80
CA GLU A 509 11.31 14.27 9.35
C GLU A 509 12.60 14.53 8.56
N GLN A 510 13.30 13.48 8.13
CA GLN A 510 14.47 13.60 7.26
C GLN A 510 14.09 14.25 5.93
N TRP A 511 13.06 13.77 5.23
CA TRP A 511 12.59 14.41 3.99
C TRP A 511 12.14 15.87 4.20
N TYR A 512 11.47 16.17 5.31
CA TYR A 512 11.13 17.54 5.68
C TYR A 512 12.38 18.43 5.74
N ARG A 513 13.44 17.97 6.43
CA ARG A 513 14.69 18.73 6.57
C ARG A 513 15.45 18.84 5.25
N MET A 514 15.44 17.80 4.42
CA MET A 514 16.04 17.84 3.08
C MET A 514 15.41 18.93 2.22
N GLY A 515 14.07 19.02 2.17
CA GLY A 515 13.39 20.06 1.41
C GLY A 515 13.64 21.47 1.95
N ARG A 516 13.96 21.61 3.24
CA ARG A 516 14.29 22.90 3.87
C ARG A 516 15.73 23.36 3.67
N ALA A 517 16.63 22.48 3.24
CA ALA A 517 18.02 22.83 3.02
C ALA A 517 18.17 23.93 1.95
N GLN A 518 19.08 24.86 2.20
CA GLN A 518 19.37 25.99 1.31
C GLN A 518 20.67 25.82 0.52
N ASN A 519 21.50 24.84 0.89
CA ASN A 519 22.82 24.57 0.32
C ASN A 519 23.22 23.11 0.58
N LEU A 520 24.35 22.68 0.02
CA LEU A 520 24.80 21.30 0.09
C LEU A 520 25.12 20.86 1.53
N ASP A 521 25.67 21.74 2.37
CA ASP A 521 26.00 21.41 3.75
C ASP A 521 24.75 21.11 4.58
N GLU A 522 23.74 21.99 4.50
CA GLU A 522 22.44 21.76 5.17
C GLU A 522 21.74 20.50 4.64
N PHE A 523 21.88 20.20 3.34
CA PHE A 523 21.33 18.99 2.75
C PHE A 523 22.03 17.73 3.29
N LYS A 524 23.37 17.75 3.40
CA LYS A 524 24.15 16.67 4.02
C LYS A 524 23.81 16.51 5.50
N ASP A 525 23.60 17.59 6.25
CA ASP A 525 23.14 17.54 7.64
C ASP A 525 21.76 16.90 7.78
N ALA A 526 20.83 17.19 6.87
CA ALA A 526 19.55 16.50 6.82
C ALA A 526 19.73 15.00 6.51
N MET A 527 20.61 14.67 5.57
CA MET A 527 20.90 13.27 5.20
C MET A 527 21.58 12.47 6.33
N ARG A 528 22.40 13.10 7.18
CA ARG A 528 23.05 12.49 8.35
C ARG A 528 22.08 12.02 9.43
N ILE A 529 20.80 12.42 9.38
CA ILE A 529 19.76 11.78 10.20
C ILE A 529 19.69 10.28 9.91
N HIS A 530 19.99 9.89 8.67
CA HIS A 530 20.15 8.51 8.20
C HIS A 530 18.97 7.58 8.55
N ALA A 531 17.77 8.14 8.71
CA ALA A 531 16.55 7.40 8.98
C ALA A 531 16.00 6.72 7.71
N LEU A 532 16.30 7.27 6.53
CA LEU A 532 15.99 6.64 5.24
C LEU A 532 16.92 5.45 5.00
N ALA A 533 16.40 4.23 5.26
CA ALA A 533 17.13 2.97 5.07
C ALA A 533 17.61 2.71 3.64
N MET A 534 16.99 3.39 2.67
CA MET A 534 17.38 3.42 1.27
C MET A 534 17.09 4.79 0.68
N PHE A 535 17.92 5.20 -0.25
CA PHE A 535 17.68 5.47 -1.68
C PHE A 535 18.98 6.07 -2.19
N ASN A 536 19.38 5.76 -3.42
CA ASN A 536 20.33 6.64 -4.10
C ASN A 536 19.77 8.06 -4.08
N THR A 537 20.57 9.04 -3.68
CA THR A 537 20.13 10.43 -3.56
C THR A 537 21.07 11.33 -4.33
N GLY A 538 20.50 12.06 -5.29
CA GLY A 538 21.21 13.05 -6.09
C GLY A 538 20.78 14.45 -5.72
N TYR A 539 21.70 15.39 -5.92
CA TYR A 539 21.58 16.80 -5.58
C TYR A 539 22.26 17.69 -6.63
N GLY A 540 21.69 18.86 -6.88
CA GLY A 540 22.37 19.97 -7.54
C GLY A 540 21.84 21.32 -7.07
N ASP A 541 22.65 22.37 -7.17
CA ASP A 541 22.28 23.71 -6.66
C ASP A 541 22.67 24.89 -7.56
N ARG A 542 22.17 26.06 -7.15
CA ARG A 542 22.40 27.36 -7.79
C ARG A 542 23.87 27.81 -7.81
N ASP A 543 24.72 27.26 -6.95
CA ASP A 543 26.11 27.66 -6.79
C ASP A 543 27.06 26.78 -7.61
N GLY A 544 26.52 25.78 -8.33
CA GLY A 544 27.29 24.90 -9.18
C GLY A 544 27.64 23.56 -8.55
N ASN A 545 27.18 23.29 -7.32
CA ASN A 545 27.47 22.03 -6.67
C ASN A 545 26.57 20.92 -7.22
N ILE A 546 27.16 19.73 -7.39
CA ILE A 546 26.46 18.49 -7.67
C ILE A 546 26.96 17.41 -6.71
N PHE A 547 26.03 16.62 -6.19
CA PHE A 547 26.33 15.61 -5.19
C PHE A 547 25.48 14.35 -5.40
N TYR A 548 26.08 13.21 -5.11
CA TYR A 548 25.43 11.92 -5.08
C TYR A 548 25.90 11.12 -3.87
N VAL A 549 24.96 10.41 -3.25
CA VAL A 549 25.24 9.40 -2.25
C VAL A 549 24.42 8.14 -2.52
N TYR A 550 25.08 6.99 -2.43
CA TYR A 550 24.44 5.69 -2.29
C TYR A 550 23.89 5.57 -0.86
N ASN A 551 22.80 6.30 -0.54
CA ASN A 551 22.24 6.26 0.80
C ASN A 551 21.57 4.92 1.07
N ALA A 552 22.07 4.21 2.07
CA ALA A 552 21.52 2.97 2.60
C ALA A 552 21.95 2.80 4.06
N LEU A 553 21.11 2.17 4.87
CA LEU A 553 21.48 1.69 6.21
C LEU A 553 22.17 0.33 6.09
N LEU A 554 23.44 0.33 5.68
CA LEU A 554 24.23 -0.89 5.46
C LEU A 554 24.61 -1.53 6.80
N PRO A 555 24.08 -2.72 7.16
CA PRO A 555 24.34 -3.31 8.47
C PRO A 555 25.78 -3.83 8.56
N GLU A 556 26.44 -3.57 9.70
CA GLU A 556 27.75 -4.12 9.99
C GLU A 556 27.62 -5.60 10.38
N ARG A 557 27.91 -6.46 9.40
CA ARG A 557 27.73 -7.92 9.47
C ARG A 557 29.05 -8.62 9.79
N ALA A 558 28.98 -9.66 10.61
CA ALA A 558 30.11 -10.56 10.84
C ALA A 558 30.47 -11.36 9.57
N ASP A 559 31.76 -11.62 9.40
CA ASP A 559 32.28 -12.46 8.33
C ASP A 559 31.99 -13.95 8.54
N GLY A 560 32.05 -14.73 7.46
CA GLY A 560 31.92 -16.19 7.52
C GLY A 560 30.49 -16.73 7.44
N HIS A 561 29.50 -15.86 7.25
CA HIS A 561 28.08 -16.22 7.06
C HIS A 561 27.61 -15.90 5.65
N ASP A 562 26.69 -16.74 5.12
CA ASP A 562 25.96 -16.43 3.89
C ASP A 562 24.67 -15.67 4.23
N TRP A 563 24.77 -14.34 4.17
CA TRP A 563 23.66 -13.41 4.47
C TRP A 563 22.55 -13.44 3.42
N SER A 564 22.80 -13.96 2.21
CA SER A 564 21.77 -14.07 1.15
C SER A 564 20.72 -15.16 1.40
N GLY A 565 20.99 -16.04 2.37
CA GLY A 565 20.19 -17.19 2.72
C GLY A 565 19.51 -17.07 4.09
N THR A 566 19.53 -18.17 4.84
CA THR A 566 19.05 -18.20 6.22
C THR A 566 20.24 -18.30 7.15
N VAL A 567 20.35 -17.36 8.07
CA VAL A 567 21.47 -17.17 8.98
C VAL A 567 21.17 -17.85 10.33
N PRO A 568 22.17 -18.34 11.08
CA PRO A 568 21.95 -18.88 12.42
C PRO A 568 21.32 -17.84 13.36
N GLY A 569 20.16 -18.15 13.92
CA GLY A 569 19.46 -17.36 14.94
C GLY A 569 19.69 -17.87 16.36
N ASN A 570 20.87 -18.43 16.62
CA ASN A 570 21.22 -19.04 17.90
C ASN A 570 22.55 -18.53 18.48
N THR A 571 23.10 -17.44 17.95
CA THR A 571 24.29 -16.77 18.45
C THR A 571 24.24 -15.26 18.24
N ARG A 572 24.78 -14.50 19.20
CA ARG A 572 24.87 -13.04 19.04
C ARG A 572 25.87 -12.58 17.98
N ASP A 573 26.74 -13.46 17.50
CA ASP A 573 27.69 -13.17 16.41
C ASP A 573 26.97 -12.72 15.11
N THR A 574 25.78 -13.26 14.85
CA THR A 574 24.97 -12.90 13.68
C THR A 574 23.99 -11.76 13.96
N LEU A 575 23.90 -11.27 15.19
CA LEU A 575 23.00 -10.18 15.58
C LEU A 575 23.67 -8.82 15.35
N TRP A 576 23.57 -8.30 14.14
CA TRP A 576 24.07 -6.95 13.84
C TRP A 576 23.21 -5.87 14.51
N THR A 577 23.83 -4.82 15.03
CA THR A 577 23.13 -3.70 15.68
C THR A 577 23.57 -2.32 15.21
N GLU A 578 24.62 -2.28 14.38
CA GLU A 578 25.24 -1.06 13.89
C GLU A 578 25.13 -0.99 12.38
N TYR A 579 25.19 0.24 11.86
CA TYR A 579 25.19 0.51 10.43
C TYR A 579 26.44 1.29 10.07
N ARG A 580 26.90 1.13 8.82
CA ARG A 580 27.94 1.98 8.24
C ARG A 580 27.54 3.47 8.36
N PRO A 581 28.39 4.36 8.88
CA PRO A 581 28.05 5.78 9.00
C PRO A 581 27.79 6.45 7.64
N PHE A 582 26.88 7.44 7.62
CA PHE A 582 26.51 8.19 6.41
C PHE A 582 27.72 8.74 5.62
N ASP A 583 28.67 9.39 6.31
CA ASP A 583 29.84 10.01 5.67
C ASP A 583 30.85 8.98 5.13
N GLU A 584 30.65 7.69 5.38
CA GLU A 584 31.47 6.58 4.92
C GLU A 584 30.78 5.73 3.84
N LEU A 585 29.65 6.19 3.31
CA LEU A 585 28.94 5.57 2.18
C LEU A 585 29.61 5.92 0.83
N PRO A 586 29.30 5.21 -0.27
CA PRO A 586 29.75 5.62 -1.60
C PRO A 586 29.18 7.01 -1.96
N ILE A 587 30.06 8.00 -2.07
CA ILE A 587 29.73 9.41 -2.30
C ILE A 587 30.51 9.95 -3.50
N VAL A 588 29.84 10.71 -4.36
CA VAL A 588 30.47 11.53 -5.40
C VAL A 588 30.05 12.98 -5.19
N GLU A 589 31.02 13.84 -4.93
CA GLU A 589 30.81 15.27 -4.67
C GLU A 589 31.66 16.08 -5.64
N ASN A 590 31.02 16.97 -6.41
CA ASN A 590 31.67 17.89 -7.34
C ASN A 590 32.80 17.26 -8.16
N PRO A 591 32.54 16.14 -8.89
CA PRO A 591 33.57 15.46 -9.65
C PRO A 591 34.14 16.40 -10.71
N LYS A 592 35.41 16.25 -11.08
CA LYS A 592 36.09 17.05 -12.12
C LYS A 592 35.38 16.99 -13.46
N SER A 593 34.71 15.87 -13.71
CA SER A 593 33.87 15.66 -14.88
C SER A 593 32.67 16.63 -14.91
N GLY A 594 32.23 17.20 -13.79
CA GLY A 594 31.03 18.04 -13.73
C GLY A 594 29.74 17.30 -14.10
N PHE A 595 29.73 15.97 -14.04
CA PHE A 595 28.58 15.13 -14.39
C PHE A 595 28.34 14.05 -13.34
N ILE A 596 27.08 13.85 -12.97
CA ILE A 596 26.62 12.76 -12.09
C ILE A 596 25.39 12.11 -12.72
N GLN A 597 25.33 10.77 -12.68
CA GLN A 597 24.13 10.01 -12.96
C GLN A 597 23.92 8.90 -11.94
N ASN A 598 22.65 8.61 -11.64
CA ASN A 598 22.28 7.27 -11.22
C ASN A 598 20.98 6.84 -11.90
N CYS A 599 20.98 5.66 -12.52
CA CYS A 599 19.82 5.08 -13.17
C CYS A 599 19.51 3.67 -12.63
N ASN A 600 19.50 3.51 -11.29
CA ASN A 600 19.42 2.23 -10.57
C ASN A 600 20.61 1.31 -10.87
N SER A 601 21.80 1.90 -10.82
CA SER A 601 23.04 1.28 -11.25
C SER A 601 24.11 1.35 -10.17
N ASP A 602 25.16 0.56 -10.42
CA ASP A 602 26.44 0.55 -9.71
C ASP A 602 26.87 1.96 -9.23
N PRO A 603 26.99 2.18 -7.90
CA PRO A 603 27.40 3.46 -7.34
C PRO A 603 28.85 3.83 -7.65
N PHE A 604 29.68 2.86 -8.04
CA PHE A 604 31.08 3.06 -8.43
C PHE A 604 31.24 3.51 -9.89
N GLN A 605 30.12 3.70 -10.61
CA GLN A 605 30.07 4.21 -11.98
C GLN A 605 29.05 5.36 -12.12
N THR A 606 29.04 6.25 -11.13
CA THR A 606 28.15 7.41 -11.03
C THR A 606 28.63 8.58 -11.89
N THR A 607 29.93 8.71 -12.10
CA THR A 607 30.55 9.76 -12.93
C THR A 607 31.56 9.19 -13.92
N THR A 608 32.09 10.03 -14.82
CA THR A 608 33.24 9.68 -15.67
C THR A 608 34.55 10.14 -15.04
N GLY A 609 35.63 9.41 -15.27
CA GLY A 609 36.94 9.71 -14.69
C GLY A 609 37.19 9.04 -13.34
N GLU A 610 38.15 9.58 -12.58
CA GLU A 610 38.74 8.95 -11.39
C GLU A 610 38.00 9.27 -10.07
N ASP A 611 37.02 10.18 -10.09
CA ASP A 611 36.35 10.66 -8.86
C ASP A 611 35.19 9.74 -8.39
N ASN A 612 35.08 8.53 -8.94
CA ASN A 612 34.16 7.52 -8.41
C ASN A 612 34.73 6.89 -7.12
N PRO A 613 33.88 6.43 -6.18
CA PRO A 613 34.35 5.78 -4.96
C PRO A 613 35.13 4.48 -5.25
N ASP A 614 36.11 4.17 -4.40
CA ASP A 614 36.85 2.91 -4.47
C ASP A 614 36.00 1.75 -3.94
N GLU A 615 35.57 0.86 -4.83
CA GLU A 615 34.79 -0.34 -4.52
C GLU A 615 35.46 -1.21 -3.44
N THR A 616 36.81 -1.27 -3.40
CA THR A 616 37.54 -2.13 -2.46
C THR A 616 37.49 -1.64 -1.01
N ALA A 617 36.99 -0.42 -0.78
CA ALA A 617 36.77 0.12 0.56
C ALA A 617 35.50 -0.43 1.25
N PHE A 618 34.69 -1.22 0.54
CA PHE A 618 33.39 -1.69 1.02
C PHE A 618 33.37 -3.23 1.16
N SER A 619 32.77 -3.72 2.25
CA SER A 619 32.61 -5.15 2.49
C SER A 619 31.71 -5.79 1.44
N GLU A 620 32.07 -7.01 1.00
CA GLU A 620 31.20 -7.82 0.13
C GLU A 620 29.88 -8.19 0.82
N ASN A 621 29.83 -8.21 2.17
CA ASN A 621 28.64 -8.50 2.95
C ASN A 621 27.54 -7.43 2.82
N TYR A 622 27.85 -6.26 2.27
CA TYR A 622 26.83 -5.24 1.97
C TYR A 622 26.03 -5.57 0.70
N SER A 623 26.54 -6.46 -0.17
CA SER A 623 25.90 -6.85 -1.43
C SER A 623 25.51 -5.65 -2.30
N ILE A 624 26.33 -4.59 -2.32
CA ILE A 624 26.11 -3.41 -3.18
C ILE A 624 26.05 -3.85 -4.65
N GLU A 625 25.06 -3.35 -5.39
CA GLU A 625 24.93 -3.68 -6.81
C GLU A 625 26.16 -3.30 -7.65
N LYS A 626 26.56 -4.19 -8.57
CA LYS A 626 27.72 -3.99 -9.47
C LYS A 626 27.32 -4.05 -10.95
N TRP A 627 26.07 -3.68 -11.26
CA TRP A 627 25.53 -3.72 -12.62
C TRP A 627 25.13 -2.34 -13.13
N MET A 628 25.26 -2.17 -14.45
CA MET A 628 24.83 -0.97 -15.16
C MET A 628 23.58 -1.28 -15.99
N THR A 629 22.50 -0.54 -15.73
CA THR A 629 21.29 -0.53 -16.55
C THR A 629 21.57 0.03 -17.94
N ASN A 630 20.70 -0.23 -18.92
CA ASN A 630 20.85 0.42 -20.22
C ASN A 630 20.72 1.96 -20.10
N ARG A 631 19.82 2.44 -19.24
CA ARG A 631 19.70 3.88 -18.93
C ARG A 631 21.01 4.48 -18.43
N ALA A 632 21.66 3.83 -17.47
CA ALA A 632 22.95 4.28 -16.95
C ALA A 632 24.03 4.31 -18.05
N ARG A 633 24.09 3.27 -18.89
CA ARG A 633 25.02 3.22 -20.03
C ARG A 633 24.78 4.35 -21.02
N ARG A 634 23.52 4.60 -21.39
CA ARG A 634 23.14 5.70 -22.28
C ARG A 634 23.41 7.05 -21.64
N ALA A 635 23.18 7.21 -20.34
CA ALA A 635 23.50 8.44 -19.62
C ALA A 635 25.00 8.75 -19.68
N VAL A 636 25.85 7.74 -19.43
CA VAL A 636 27.31 7.89 -19.55
C VAL A 636 27.74 8.16 -21.00
N GLU A 637 27.14 7.49 -21.98
CA GLU A 637 27.47 7.68 -23.41
C GLU A 637 27.06 9.06 -23.95
N LEU A 638 25.97 9.63 -23.44
CA LEU A 638 25.44 10.93 -23.89
C LEU A 638 25.97 12.09 -23.04
N TYR A 639 25.64 12.11 -21.75
CA TYR A 639 26.03 13.21 -20.86
C TYR A 639 27.49 13.11 -20.42
N GLY A 640 27.99 11.90 -20.21
CA GLY A 640 29.39 11.69 -19.82
C GLY A 640 30.39 11.84 -20.97
N GLY A 641 29.93 11.70 -22.22
CA GLY A 641 30.75 11.81 -23.44
C GLY A 641 30.72 13.19 -24.10
N ASP A 642 29.89 14.10 -23.60
CA ASP A 642 29.75 15.48 -24.08
C ASP A 642 30.36 16.42 -23.05
N ASP A 643 31.39 17.19 -23.43
CA ASP A 643 32.11 18.08 -22.53
C ASP A 643 31.54 19.51 -22.49
N SER A 644 30.49 19.82 -23.27
CA SER A 644 29.95 21.19 -23.37
C SER A 644 28.44 21.19 -23.65
N ILE A 645 27.67 20.58 -22.76
CA ILE A 645 26.23 20.35 -22.92
C ILE A 645 25.48 21.69 -22.85
N ASN A 646 24.64 21.96 -23.85
CA ASN A 646 23.71 23.08 -23.80
C ASN A 646 22.31 22.66 -23.29
N HIS A 647 21.42 23.64 -23.09
CA HIS A 647 20.04 23.43 -22.64
C HIS A 647 19.29 22.38 -23.47
N ASP A 648 19.24 22.54 -24.80
CA ASP A 648 18.47 21.67 -25.69
C ASP A 648 19.04 20.24 -25.70
N GLU A 649 20.36 20.10 -25.63
CA GLU A 649 21.04 18.81 -25.54
C GLU A 649 20.70 18.07 -24.24
N PHE A 650 20.77 18.75 -23.10
CA PHE A 650 20.42 18.17 -21.80
C PHE A 650 18.99 17.59 -21.82
N PHE A 651 18.03 18.35 -22.36
CA PHE A 651 16.64 17.91 -22.46
C PHE A 651 16.46 16.78 -23.46
N ARG A 652 17.08 16.89 -24.64
CA ARG A 652 17.00 15.87 -25.70
C ARG A 652 17.59 14.54 -25.26
N TYR A 653 18.72 14.53 -24.55
CA TYR A 653 19.37 13.29 -24.10
C TYR A 653 18.47 12.49 -23.15
N LYS A 654 17.68 13.14 -22.29
CA LYS A 654 16.71 12.47 -21.42
C LYS A 654 15.66 11.68 -22.21
N TYR A 655 15.28 12.17 -23.40
CA TYR A 655 14.31 11.50 -24.26
C TYR A 655 14.95 10.46 -25.19
N ASP A 656 16.22 10.08 -25.00
CA ASP A 656 16.85 8.99 -25.75
C ASP A 656 16.10 7.65 -25.56
N LYS A 657 15.92 6.95 -26.67
CA LYS A 657 15.08 5.72 -26.78
C LYS A 657 15.93 4.53 -27.18
N THR A 658 17.24 4.63 -26.99
CA THR A 658 18.21 3.73 -27.60
C THR A 658 18.73 2.74 -26.57
N TYR A 659 18.95 1.51 -27.00
CA TYR A 659 19.74 0.54 -26.25
C TYR A 659 21.20 0.63 -26.66
N SER A 660 22.08 0.86 -25.68
CA SER A 660 23.54 0.82 -25.85
C SER A 660 23.96 -0.54 -26.40
N GLU A 661 24.95 -0.57 -27.30
CA GLU A 661 25.56 -1.82 -27.77
C GLU A 661 26.13 -2.68 -26.63
N LYS A 662 26.44 -2.06 -25.49
CA LYS A 662 26.89 -2.73 -24.26
C LYS A 662 25.74 -3.18 -23.36
N SER A 663 24.49 -2.97 -23.76
CA SER A 663 23.32 -3.41 -22.99
C SER A 663 23.12 -4.92 -23.07
N GLU A 664 22.49 -5.48 -22.04
CA GLU A 664 22.19 -6.92 -22.00
C GLU A 664 21.22 -7.32 -23.11
N LEU A 665 20.23 -6.48 -23.43
CA LEU A 665 19.30 -6.76 -24.54
C LEU A 665 20.03 -6.86 -25.89
N ARG A 666 20.94 -5.94 -26.20
CA ARG A 666 21.73 -6.00 -27.45
C ARG A 666 22.55 -7.28 -27.53
N ARG A 667 23.21 -7.68 -26.43
CA ARG A 667 23.92 -8.97 -26.35
C ARG A 667 23.00 -10.17 -26.55
N GLN A 668 21.83 -10.19 -25.91
CA GLN A 668 20.88 -11.29 -26.04
C GLN A 668 20.36 -11.44 -27.46
N VAL A 669 20.04 -10.33 -28.13
CA VAL A 669 19.61 -10.33 -29.54
C VAL A 669 20.72 -10.87 -30.45
N ALA A 670 21.96 -10.39 -30.30
CA ALA A 670 23.10 -10.86 -31.09
C ALA A 670 23.36 -12.36 -30.88
N ASN A 671 23.48 -12.81 -29.62
CA ASN A 671 23.71 -14.22 -29.28
C ASN A 671 22.58 -15.13 -29.80
N PHE A 672 21.33 -14.69 -29.71
CA PHE A 672 20.20 -15.45 -30.22
C PHE A 672 20.25 -15.59 -31.75
N LEU A 673 20.62 -14.52 -32.47
CA LEU A 673 20.72 -14.50 -33.93
C LEU A 673 21.88 -15.36 -34.45
N ASP A 674 23.02 -15.34 -33.78
CA ASP A 674 24.20 -16.14 -34.14
C ASP A 674 23.96 -17.65 -33.96
N ALA A 675 23.11 -18.01 -33.00
CA ALA A 675 22.75 -19.39 -32.73
C ALA A 675 21.69 -19.97 -33.70
N GLN A 676 21.17 -19.20 -34.66
CA GLN A 676 20.11 -19.68 -35.56
C GLN A 676 20.64 -20.49 -36.75
N PRO A 677 20.11 -21.69 -37.03
CA PRO A 677 20.44 -22.41 -38.25
C PRO A 677 19.82 -21.72 -39.48
N GLU A 678 20.48 -21.82 -40.63
CA GLU A 678 19.98 -21.27 -41.90
C GLU A 678 18.62 -21.87 -42.32
N SER A 679 18.31 -23.10 -41.87
CA SER A 679 17.06 -23.81 -42.17
C SER A 679 15.89 -23.45 -41.24
N ASN A 680 16.03 -22.45 -40.36
CA ASN A 680 14.92 -22.01 -39.50
C ASN A 680 13.75 -21.48 -40.35
N GLY A 681 12.52 -21.97 -40.11
CA GLY A 681 11.30 -21.54 -40.77
C GLY A 681 10.88 -20.08 -40.52
N LEU A 682 11.59 -19.34 -39.66
CA LEU A 682 11.32 -17.96 -39.25
C LEU A 682 12.22 -16.92 -39.94
N LYS A 683 12.59 -17.14 -41.21
CA LYS A 683 13.56 -16.30 -41.93
C LYS A 683 13.23 -14.80 -41.88
N LYS A 684 11.96 -14.42 -42.08
CA LYS A 684 11.51 -13.01 -42.10
C LYS A 684 11.62 -12.36 -40.72
N GLU A 685 11.24 -13.10 -39.68
CA GLU A 685 11.34 -12.67 -38.29
C GLU A 685 12.80 -12.43 -37.90
N LEU A 686 13.69 -13.38 -38.24
CA LEU A 686 15.13 -13.25 -37.97
C LEU A 686 15.78 -12.08 -38.74
N GLU A 687 15.39 -11.84 -39.99
CA GLU A 687 15.82 -10.66 -40.76
C GLU A 687 15.36 -9.36 -40.10
N LEU A 688 14.13 -9.30 -39.58
CA LEU A 688 13.62 -8.12 -38.90
C LEU A 688 14.35 -7.85 -37.57
N LEU A 689 14.67 -8.91 -36.81
CA LEU A 689 15.51 -8.80 -35.60
C LEU A 689 16.92 -8.29 -35.93
N ARG A 690 17.54 -8.73 -37.03
CA ARG A 690 18.86 -8.25 -37.49
C ARG A 690 18.86 -6.77 -37.88
N GLN A 691 17.74 -6.27 -38.42
CA GLN A 691 17.59 -4.87 -38.82
C GLN A 691 17.44 -3.91 -37.64
N TRP A 692 17.16 -4.42 -36.44
CA TRP A 692 16.97 -3.56 -35.28
C TRP A 692 18.28 -2.86 -34.89
N ASN A 693 18.28 -1.53 -34.94
CA ASN A 693 19.39 -0.64 -34.61
C ASN A 693 19.49 -0.32 -33.11
N GLY A 694 18.70 -0.96 -32.25
CA GLY A 694 18.65 -0.67 -30.82
C GLY A 694 17.66 0.45 -30.45
N GLU A 695 17.00 1.08 -31.41
CA GLU A 695 16.12 2.23 -31.16
C GLU A 695 14.67 1.81 -30.91
N MET A 696 13.98 2.56 -30.04
CA MET A 696 12.55 2.43 -29.73
C MET A 696 11.75 3.68 -30.16
N ALA A 697 12.08 4.25 -31.31
CA ALA A 697 11.33 5.37 -31.90
C ALA A 697 9.92 4.95 -32.33
N LYS A 698 9.01 5.92 -32.45
CA LYS A 698 7.58 5.69 -32.77
C LYS A 698 7.37 4.94 -34.09
N ASP A 699 8.22 5.20 -35.08
CA ASP A 699 8.16 4.66 -36.44
C ASP A 699 9.05 3.43 -36.65
N ASN A 700 9.80 2.99 -35.63
CA ASN A 700 10.68 1.82 -35.74
C ASN A 700 9.84 0.55 -35.94
N ARG A 701 10.09 -0.17 -37.04
CA ARG A 701 9.31 -1.34 -37.45
C ARG A 701 9.85 -2.67 -36.92
N SER A 702 11.08 -2.68 -36.39
CA SER A 702 11.69 -3.87 -35.80
C SER A 702 11.47 -3.95 -34.30
N ALA A 703 11.31 -2.79 -33.64
CA ALA A 703 11.20 -2.65 -32.19
C ALA A 703 10.08 -3.50 -31.56
N ALA A 704 8.91 -3.57 -32.18
CA ALA A 704 7.78 -4.33 -31.66
C ALA A 704 8.10 -5.84 -31.54
N LEU A 705 8.64 -6.43 -32.60
CA LEU A 705 9.00 -7.86 -32.61
C LEU A 705 10.11 -8.15 -31.59
N VAL A 706 11.13 -7.30 -31.52
CA VAL A 706 12.23 -7.42 -30.54
C VAL A 706 11.67 -7.40 -29.12
N LEU A 707 10.93 -6.36 -28.76
CA LEU A 707 10.47 -6.19 -27.38
C LEU A 707 9.51 -7.29 -26.94
N LEU A 708 8.59 -7.72 -27.81
CA LEU A 708 7.64 -8.79 -27.49
C LEU A 708 8.32 -10.17 -27.39
N THR A 709 9.43 -10.38 -28.12
CA THR A 709 10.25 -11.59 -28.07
C THR A 709 11.08 -11.64 -26.78
N PHE A 710 11.93 -10.64 -26.56
CA PHE A 710 12.94 -10.67 -25.49
C PHE A 710 12.40 -10.18 -24.15
N ARG A 711 11.34 -9.34 -24.14
CA ARG A 711 10.65 -8.82 -22.95
C ARG A 711 11.62 -8.28 -21.89
N PRO A 712 12.47 -7.30 -22.26
CA PRO A 712 13.46 -6.73 -21.35
C PRO A 712 12.80 -6.18 -20.08
N ARG A 713 13.47 -6.38 -18.94
CA ARG A 713 13.14 -5.75 -17.66
C ARG A 713 14.19 -4.69 -17.31
N SER A 714 13.86 -3.78 -16.40
CA SER A 714 14.74 -2.70 -15.93
C SER A 714 16.10 -3.18 -15.39
N ASN A 715 16.18 -4.43 -14.88
CA ASN A 715 17.41 -5.07 -14.41
C ASN A 715 17.68 -6.41 -15.14
N SER A 716 17.75 -6.37 -16.47
CA SER A 716 17.89 -7.56 -17.33
C SER A 716 19.19 -8.37 -17.12
N SER A 717 20.16 -7.85 -16.36
CA SER A 717 21.45 -8.49 -16.09
C SER A 717 21.36 -9.85 -15.36
N LYS A 718 20.28 -10.09 -14.60
CA LYS A 718 20.19 -11.25 -13.68
C LYS A 718 19.68 -12.55 -14.31
N ARG A 719 19.31 -12.61 -15.60
CA ARG A 719 18.67 -13.82 -16.18
C ARG A 719 19.32 -14.26 -17.49
N LYS A 720 19.80 -15.51 -17.53
CA LYS A 720 20.09 -16.22 -18.78
C LYS A 720 18.76 -16.69 -19.38
N THR A 721 18.45 -16.25 -20.60
CA THR A 721 17.28 -16.73 -21.33
C THR A 721 17.68 -18.00 -22.10
N GLU A 722 16.95 -19.09 -21.90
CA GLU A 722 17.18 -20.33 -22.65
C GLU A 722 16.76 -20.13 -24.11
N HIS A 723 17.60 -20.59 -25.04
CA HIS A 723 17.43 -20.38 -26.48
C HIS A 723 16.06 -20.85 -27.00
N GLU A 724 15.61 -22.03 -26.55
CA GLU A 724 14.32 -22.63 -26.94
C GLU A 724 13.15 -21.74 -26.54
N ARG A 725 13.17 -21.21 -25.32
CA ARG A 725 12.16 -20.27 -24.83
C ARG A 725 12.13 -18.99 -25.66
N THR A 726 13.28 -18.44 -26.04
CA THR A 726 13.32 -17.24 -26.89
C THR A 726 12.75 -17.52 -28.28
N LEU A 727 12.99 -18.71 -28.84
CA LEU A 727 12.39 -19.12 -30.12
C LEU A 727 10.86 -19.23 -30.03
N GLU A 728 10.33 -19.85 -28.96
CA GLU A 728 8.89 -19.91 -28.70
C GLU A 728 8.28 -18.50 -28.55
N GLN A 729 8.98 -17.61 -27.83
CA GLN A 729 8.55 -16.22 -27.66
C GLN A 729 8.54 -15.45 -28.99
N LEU A 730 9.52 -15.70 -29.88
CA LEU A 730 9.57 -15.12 -31.21
C LEU A 730 8.39 -15.57 -32.07
N GLN A 731 8.09 -16.87 -32.07
CA GLN A 731 6.93 -17.44 -32.77
C GLN A 731 5.63 -16.81 -32.27
N LYS A 732 5.44 -16.79 -30.96
CA LYS A 732 4.27 -16.19 -30.33
C LYS A 732 4.14 -14.70 -30.66
N ALA A 733 5.24 -13.94 -30.57
CA ALA A 733 5.22 -12.52 -30.92
C ALA A 733 4.87 -12.30 -32.40
N SER A 734 5.39 -13.13 -33.32
CA SER A 734 5.03 -13.08 -34.75
C SER A 734 3.54 -13.37 -34.97
N GLU A 735 3.01 -14.42 -34.34
CA GLU A 735 1.59 -14.80 -34.42
C GLU A 735 0.68 -13.71 -33.85
N ASP A 736 0.99 -13.19 -32.66
CA ASP A 736 0.23 -12.12 -32.02
C ASP A 736 0.22 -10.86 -32.90
N LEU A 737 1.37 -10.45 -33.44
CA LEU A 737 1.45 -9.28 -34.32
C LEU A 737 0.65 -9.48 -35.63
N ARG A 738 0.72 -10.67 -36.24
CA ARG A 738 -0.08 -10.99 -37.44
C ARG A 738 -1.58 -11.00 -37.14
N LYS A 739 -1.97 -11.60 -36.02
CA LYS A 739 -3.36 -11.70 -35.59
C LYS A 739 -3.98 -10.32 -35.37
N HIS A 740 -3.26 -9.43 -34.68
CA HIS A 740 -3.80 -8.14 -34.24
C HIS A 740 -3.55 -6.99 -35.23
N PHE A 741 -2.48 -7.05 -36.03
CA PHE A 741 -2.08 -5.97 -36.93
C PHE A 741 -1.86 -6.40 -38.40
N GLY A 742 -2.03 -7.68 -38.72
CA GLY A 742 -1.91 -8.21 -40.08
C GLY A 742 -0.48 -8.37 -40.60
N ARG A 743 0.54 -8.02 -39.81
CA ARG A 743 1.97 -8.02 -40.20
C ARG A 743 2.88 -8.15 -38.98
N ILE A 744 4.15 -8.48 -39.18
CA ILE A 744 5.16 -8.62 -38.10
C ILE A 744 6.02 -7.37 -37.90
N ASP A 745 6.17 -6.54 -38.94
CA ASP A 745 6.97 -5.31 -38.93
C ASP A 745 6.08 -4.11 -38.60
N VAL A 746 5.38 -4.20 -37.47
CA VAL A 746 4.45 -3.18 -36.98
C VAL A 746 5.25 -2.00 -36.42
N GLU A 747 4.86 -0.77 -36.79
CA GLU A 747 5.44 0.44 -36.19
C GLU A 747 5.22 0.45 -34.69
N TRP A 748 6.28 0.74 -33.93
CA TRP A 748 6.24 0.67 -32.47
C TRP A 748 5.11 1.50 -31.86
N SER A 749 4.81 2.67 -32.41
CA SER A 749 3.71 3.55 -32.00
C SER A 749 2.31 2.94 -32.11
N LYS A 750 2.11 1.91 -32.93
CA LYS A 750 0.85 1.18 -33.01
C LYS A 750 0.69 0.22 -31.83
N VAL A 751 1.80 -0.31 -31.33
CA VAL A 751 1.85 -1.30 -30.23
C VAL A 751 1.97 -0.61 -28.88
N ASN A 752 2.89 0.34 -28.69
CA ASN A 752 3.15 1.00 -27.41
C ASN A 752 2.31 2.25 -27.25
N ARG A 753 1.36 2.22 -26.32
CA ARG A 753 0.29 3.22 -26.19
C ARG A 753 0.20 3.78 -24.79
N LEU A 754 -0.13 5.06 -24.68
CA LEU A 754 -0.69 5.64 -23.47
C LEU A 754 -2.20 5.54 -23.57
N VAL A 755 -2.85 4.86 -22.63
CA VAL A 755 -4.30 4.73 -22.58
C VAL A 755 -4.82 5.31 -21.28
N ARG A 756 -5.66 6.36 -21.37
CA ARG A 756 -6.25 7.04 -20.21
C ARG A 756 -7.53 7.76 -20.61
N GLY A 757 -8.66 7.36 -20.04
CA GLY A 757 -9.96 7.97 -20.38
C GLY A 757 -10.28 7.79 -21.86
N ASP A 758 -10.52 8.89 -22.58
CA ASP A 758 -10.74 8.91 -24.03
C ASP A 758 -9.43 8.89 -24.84
N LYS A 759 -8.26 9.01 -24.19
CA LYS A 759 -6.96 9.08 -24.87
C LYS A 759 -6.41 7.69 -25.15
N ASN A 760 -6.00 7.48 -26.39
CA ASN A 760 -5.17 6.35 -26.81
C ASN A 760 -4.05 6.87 -27.74
N LEU A 761 -2.89 7.19 -27.16
CA LEU A 761 -1.84 7.97 -27.81
C LEU A 761 -0.61 7.12 -28.14
N PRO A 762 0.08 7.36 -29.26
CA PRO A 762 1.28 6.64 -29.64
C PRO A 762 2.48 7.04 -28.78
N LEU A 763 3.23 6.06 -28.26
CA LEU A 763 4.45 6.29 -27.48
C LEU A 763 5.70 5.80 -28.21
N GLY A 764 6.80 6.50 -27.98
CA GLY A 764 8.16 5.98 -28.19
C GLY A 764 8.79 5.58 -26.85
N GLY A 765 10.03 5.09 -26.91
CA GLY A 765 10.73 4.58 -25.74
C GLY A 765 10.30 3.16 -25.39
N GLY A 766 10.88 2.60 -24.34
CA GLY A 766 10.61 1.24 -23.91
C GLY A 766 11.24 0.94 -22.55
N PRO A 767 11.12 -0.30 -22.07
CA PRO A 767 11.72 -0.72 -20.82
C PRO A 767 13.22 -0.38 -20.80
N ASP A 768 13.73 0.15 -19.69
CA ASP A 768 15.16 0.46 -19.53
C ASP A 768 15.81 1.36 -20.61
N THR A 769 15.03 2.16 -21.35
CA THR A 769 15.56 3.29 -22.14
C THR A 769 15.48 4.59 -21.32
N LEU A 770 16.23 5.65 -21.66
CA LEU A 770 16.18 6.90 -20.89
C LEU A 770 14.77 7.51 -20.90
N ARG A 771 14.04 7.38 -22.02
CA ARG A 771 12.57 7.51 -22.10
C ARG A 771 11.88 6.19 -21.71
N ALA A 772 11.91 5.84 -20.43
CA ALA A 772 11.39 4.56 -19.96
C ALA A 772 9.87 4.47 -20.12
N ILE A 773 9.36 3.41 -20.74
CA ILE A 773 7.93 3.07 -20.79
C ILE A 773 7.77 1.57 -20.57
N TYR A 774 7.02 1.20 -19.54
CA TYR A 774 6.67 -0.19 -19.26
C TYR A 774 5.18 -0.41 -19.56
N GLY A 775 4.90 -1.23 -20.57
CA GLY A 775 3.55 -1.50 -21.04
C GLY A 775 3.00 -2.85 -20.59
N ARG A 776 1.69 -2.91 -20.34
CA ARG A 776 0.92 -4.13 -20.08
C ARG A 776 0.13 -4.56 -21.33
N PRO A 777 0.17 -5.85 -21.71
CA PRO A 777 -0.61 -6.38 -22.82
C PRO A 777 -2.11 -6.10 -22.67
N GLN A 778 -2.73 -5.70 -23.76
CA GLN A 778 -4.17 -5.54 -23.92
C GLN A 778 -4.72 -6.62 -24.85
N GLU A 779 -6.04 -6.84 -24.82
CA GLU A 779 -6.72 -7.85 -25.65
C GLU A 779 -6.59 -7.57 -27.16
N ASP A 780 -6.40 -6.31 -27.54
CA ASP A 780 -6.26 -5.88 -28.93
C ASP A 780 -4.82 -6.02 -29.48
N GLY A 781 -3.89 -6.56 -28.68
CA GLY A 781 -2.49 -6.74 -29.04
C GLY A 781 -1.60 -5.51 -28.78
N THR A 782 -2.15 -4.41 -28.28
CA THR A 782 -1.36 -3.25 -27.84
C THR A 782 -0.75 -3.46 -26.45
N LEU A 783 0.19 -2.61 -26.09
CA LEU A 783 0.75 -2.47 -24.75
C LEU A 783 0.34 -1.10 -24.20
N ALA A 784 -0.42 -1.08 -23.11
CA ALA A 784 -0.78 0.15 -22.41
C ALA A 784 0.28 0.48 -21.36
N GLY A 785 0.87 1.67 -21.42
CA GLY A 785 1.82 2.15 -20.42
C GLY A 785 1.21 2.15 -19.02
N VAL A 786 1.97 1.65 -18.05
CA VAL A 786 1.53 1.51 -16.64
C VAL A 786 2.59 1.92 -15.62
N ALA A 787 3.84 2.06 -16.06
CA ALA A 787 4.97 2.57 -15.31
C ALA A 787 6.02 3.10 -16.30
N GLY A 788 7.08 3.73 -15.81
CA GLY A 788 8.13 4.36 -16.63
C GLY A 788 8.22 5.83 -16.29
N ASP A 789 8.61 6.67 -17.24
CA ASP A 789 8.48 8.12 -17.10
C ASP A 789 7.06 8.45 -16.62
N CYS A 790 6.99 9.12 -15.48
CA CYS A 790 5.75 9.58 -14.86
C CYS A 790 5.87 11.08 -14.55
N PHE A 791 5.67 11.50 -13.30
CA PHE A 791 6.13 12.82 -12.87
C PHE A 791 7.66 12.90 -12.98
N PHE A 792 8.15 13.90 -13.71
CA PHE A 792 9.56 14.27 -13.71
C PHE A 792 9.73 15.74 -14.01
N GLN A 793 10.87 16.28 -13.59
CA GLN A 793 11.19 17.69 -13.77
C GLN A 793 12.64 17.93 -14.18
N PHE A 794 12.83 19.06 -14.85
CA PHE A 794 14.11 19.68 -15.11
C PHE A 794 14.23 20.95 -14.29
N VAL A 795 15.39 21.16 -13.70
CA VAL A 795 15.72 22.34 -12.90
C VAL A 795 17.04 22.89 -13.42
N GLU A 796 17.09 24.18 -13.70
CA GLU A 796 18.24 24.86 -14.26
C GLU A 796 18.49 26.16 -13.49
N TRP A 797 19.75 26.40 -13.13
CA TRP A 797 20.23 27.71 -12.74
C TRP A 797 21.24 28.18 -13.77
N ASP A 798 20.99 29.34 -14.37
CA ASP A 798 21.98 29.96 -15.26
C ASP A 798 23.23 30.39 -14.48
N LYS A 799 24.25 30.88 -15.20
CA LYS A 799 25.51 31.36 -14.62
C LYS A 799 25.34 32.45 -13.54
N ASP A 800 24.20 33.15 -13.52
CA ASP A 800 23.88 34.22 -12.57
C ASP A 800 23.01 33.69 -11.41
N GLY A 801 22.76 32.38 -11.37
CA GLY A 801 21.97 31.69 -10.35
C GLY A 801 20.46 31.85 -10.54
N LYS A 802 19.99 32.23 -11.73
CA LYS A 802 18.55 32.40 -11.99
C LYS A 802 17.89 31.06 -12.29
N LEU A 803 16.95 30.67 -11.45
CA LEU A 803 16.18 29.44 -11.55
C LEU A 803 15.21 29.45 -12.75
N GLN A 804 15.15 28.33 -13.47
CA GLN A 804 14.08 27.94 -14.38
C GLN A 804 13.74 26.45 -14.15
N ALA A 805 12.46 26.09 -14.23
CA ALA A 805 12.03 24.71 -14.07
C ALA A 805 10.92 24.31 -15.04
N TRP A 806 10.91 23.04 -15.41
CA TRP A 806 9.92 22.42 -16.28
C TRP A 806 9.49 21.07 -15.73
N ALA A 807 8.21 20.74 -15.84
CA ALA A 807 7.66 19.50 -15.32
C ALA A 807 6.59 18.93 -16.24
N ILE A 808 6.32 17.63 -16.08
CA ILE A 808 5.22 16.93 -16.73
C ILE A 808 4.75 15.80 -15.82
N ASN A 809 3.44 15.54 -15.82
CA ASN A 809 2.84 14.32 -15.30
C ASN A 809 2.21 13.56 -16.47
N GLN A 810 2.37 12.24 -16.54
CA GLN A 810 1.95 11.44 -17.69
C GLN A 810 0.44 11.52 -17.99
N PHE A 811 -0.38 11.82 -16.98
CA PHE A 811 -1.83 11.96 -17.14
C PHE A 811 -2.30 13.40 -16.90
N GLY A 812 -2.02 13.94 -15.72
CA GLY A 812 -2.55 15.21 -15.23
C GLY A 812 -2.55 15.23 -13.70
N SER A 813 -3.12 16.26 -13.08
CA SER A 813 -3.06 16.47 -11.63
C SER A 813 -4.13 15.71 -10.83
N SER A 814 -5.14 15.13 -11.49
CA SER A 814 -6.31 14.54 -10.80
C SER A 814 -6.48 13.05 -11.13
N PRO A 815 -5.52 12.19 -10.72
CA PRO A 815 -5.49 10.80 -11.16
C PRO A 815 -6.61 9.93 -10.56
N GLY A 816 -7.23 10.34 -9.45
CA GLY A 816 -8.30 9.60 -8.77
C GLY A 816 -9.72 9.95 -9.23
N ASN A 817 -9.89 10.95 -10.09
CA ASN A 817 -11.20 11.42 -10.54
C ASN A 817 -11.35 11.38 -12.07
N PRO A 818 -11.96 10.32 -12.64
CA PRO A 818 -12.19 10.19 -14.09
C PRO A 818 -13.02 11.31 -14.72
N ASP A 819 -13.85 12.00 -13.92
CA ASP A 819 -14.69 13.09 -14.40
C ASP A 819 -13.98 14.45 -14.36
N SER A 820 -12.76 14.51 -13.81
CA SER A 820 -11.96 15.73 -13.76
C SER A 820 -11.42 16.09 -15.16
N PRO A 821 -11.46 17.38 -15.56
CA PRO A 821 -10.77 17.81 -16.78
C PRO A 821 -9.25 17.54 -16.72
N HIS A 822 -8.69 17.42 -15.51
CA HIS A 822 -7.28 17.17 -15.26
C HIS A 822 -6.93 15.68 -15.09
N TYR A 823 -7.82 14.78 -15.55
CA TYR A 823 -7.60 13.33 -15.51
C TYR A 823 -6.63 12.82 -16.58
N SER A 824 -6.51 13.54 -17.71
CA SER A 824 -5.70 13.16 -18.88
C SER A 824 -5.24 14.33 -19.75
N ASP A 825 -5.32 15.56 -19.26
CA ASP A 825 -5.03 16.79 -20.02
C ASP A 825 -3.55 16.96 -20.37
N GLN A 826 -2.63 16.35 -19.61
CA GLN A 826 -1.20 16.34 -19.92
C GLN A 826 -0.77 15.15 -20.80
N ALA A 827 -1.64 14.16 -21.02
CA ALA A 827 -1.28 12.92 -21.73
C ALA A 827 -0.76 13.15 -23.16
N SER A 828 -1.31 14.13 -23.87
CA SER A 828 -0.87 14.48 -25.24
C SER A 828 0.53 15.08 -25.23
N MET A 829 0.79 16.03 -24.32
CA MET A 829 2.12 16.62 -24.13
C MET A 829 3.16 15.57 -23.76
N PHE A 830 2.81 14.68 -22.83
CA PHE A 830 3.67 13.55 -22.47
C PHE A 830 4.01 12.70 -23.68
N ALA A 831 3.03 12.31 -24.50
CA ALA A 831 3.26 11.51 -25.70
C ALA A 831 4.08 12.27 -26.77
N GLU A 832 3.95 13.59 -26.83
CA GLU A 832 4.68 14.49 -27.73
C GLU A 832 6.05 14.92 -27.20
N GLU A 833 6.40 14.51 -25.97
CA GLU A 833 7.69 14.80 -25.33
C GLU A 833 7.89 16.28 -25.06
N THR A 834 6.80 16.98 -24.76
CA THR A 834 6.79 18.39 -24.37
C THR A 834 6.57 18.53 -22.87
N LEU A 835 7.07 19.65 -22.34
CA LEU A 835 7.04 19.96 -20.91
C LEU A 835 6.32 21.27 -20.67
N ARG A 836 5.77 21.41 -19.47
CA ARG A 836 5.20 22.67 -19.00
C ARG A 836 6.29 23.42 -18.27
N LYS A 837 6.32 24.74 -18.45
CA LYS A 837 7.12 25.61 -17.59
C LYS A 837 6.44 25.75 -16.23
N VAL A 838 7.22 25.61 -15.16
CA VAL A 838 6.71 25.72 -13.78
C VAL A 838 6.58 27.20 -13.40
N PRO A 839 5.39 27.71 -13.00
CA PRO A 839 5.28 28.99 -12.31
C PRO A 839 5.78 28.81 -10.86
N PHE A 840 6.85 29.50 -10.51
CA PHE A 840 7.60 29.24 -9.29
C PHE A 840 7.47 30.36 -8.25
N THR A 841 7.44 31.64 -8.65
CA THR A 841 7.21 32.70 -7.66
C THR A 841 5.73 32.87 -7.33
N ARG A 842 5.43 33.46 -6.18
CA ARG A 842 4.05 33.80 -5.81
C ARG A 842 3.37 34.67 -6.88
N GLU A 843 4.08 35.64 -7.47
CA GLU A 843 3.53 36.47 -8.53
C GLU A 843 3.23 35.67 -9.80
N GLU A 844 4.13 34.77 -10.20
CA GLU A 844 3.94 33.90 -11.36
C GLU A 844 2.73 32.98 -11.18
N VAL A 845 2.60 32.36 -10.01
CA VAL A 845 1.48 31.50 -9.64
C VAL A 845 0.16 32.26 -9.72
N LEU A 846 0.08 33.44 -9.11
CA LEU A 846 -1.14 34.26 -9.11
C LEU A 846 -1.49 34.74 -10.54
N ALA A 847 -0.49 35.05 -11.37
CA ALA A 847 -0.72 35.43 -12.76
C ALA A 847 -1.25 34.28 -13.63
N LYS A 848 -0.99 33.02 -13.23
CA LYS A 848 -1.45 31.81 -13.93
C LYS A 848 -2.69 31.16 -13.33
N ALA A 849 -3.23 31.73 -12.25
CA ALA A 849 -4.39 31.21 -11.52
C ALA A 849 -5.62 31.05 -12.44
N LYS A 850 -6.22 29.85 -12.43
CA LYS A 850 -7.56 29.60 -13.02
C LYS A 850 -8.64 29.55 -11.97
N HIS A 851 -8.32 29.03 -10.79
CA HIS A 851 -9.23 28.97 -9.66
C HIS A 851 -8.47 29.27 -8.38
N THR A 852 -9.12 29.99 -7.46
CA THR A 852 -8.52 30.36 -6.18
C THR A 852 -9.59 30.30 -5.10
N TYR A 853 -9.28 29.65 -3.99
CA TYR A 853 -10.24 29.38 -2.91
C TYR A 853 -9.51 29.12 -1.60
N ARG A 854 -10.23 29.28 -0.50
CA ARG A 854 -9.81 28.77 0.80
C ARG A 854 -10.57 27.49 1.13
N PRO A 855 -9.92 26.47 1.72
CA PRO A 855 -10.60 25.27 2.15
C PRO A 855 -11.83 25.56 3.01
N VAL A 856 -11.72 26.39 4.05
CA VAL A 856 -12.82 26.65 5.00
C VAL A 856 -14.05 27.35 4.40
N GLU A 857 -13.90 28.04 3.28
CA GLU A 857 -14.99 28.79 2.61
C GLU A 857 -15.84 27.90 1.68
N ARG A 858 -15.36 26.69 1.36
CA ARG A 858 -15.96 25.80 0.36
C ARG A 858 -17.03 24.85 0.90
#